data_AF-E3PSA5-F1
#
_entry.id   AF-E3PSA5-F1
#
_cell.length_a   1.000
_cell.length_b   1.000
_cell.length_c   1.000
_cell.angle_alpha   90.00
_cell.angle_beta   90.00
_cell.angle_gamma   90.00
#
_symmetry.space_group_name_H-M   'P 1'
#
loop_
_entity.id
_entity.type
_entity.pdbx_description
1 polymer ?
#
loop_
_entity_poly.entity_id
_entity_poly.type
_entity_poly.pdbx_seq_one_letter_code
_entity_poly.pdbx_strand_id
1 'polypeptide(L)'
;MNTHHHLDSISVLKFSARSYNALMRVGICSIGDLLSCTKDDISGIRQLGAKSIEEITGVIDELSAYKTGIYCEIKDTQVVPKKNFIGNDGQKYLDVEIEKLCLSVRAYNCLKSDGIEYYSQLVDKLVEELITIPNMGQKSLVEIEEKRASFQPELFSEDNCEVDSEQEEAKYRLFTSITDLVSIKPKDFFESFDAIYSAFMQEKEADDIEDILLDKSFIKLLYNDTYVNAFMGQYILGLIKEHTYGCDEECLLSNMPEYIKSLDNLYDSLNDLLDSKKIDLVFDDKFIAIYDEFHEGAKEHLNEREYNVLLQRIQGKTLEDVGLEMNVTRERIRQIEAKAIKKLNVINAIFDEDKYSDIYKRYDISKEDFIIAFNNSNAYYYLALRYNGIDDKSKASKIPIEEILHDKTIPAPYKKSCEKAIYKNYVKIANEYVPCTRSSIANHVLKTRALNDLTFEEFSCIYFDILQDINKNDDPRFSVMDRGYENRLAASNMVLWKYGKKFRYYNIKSYDFVELFEMLSLKQYQDIEFSTLKFFRLYPELMKVYDIRDEYELHNLLKKICTIDEYPNITFKRMPNIEFGTANRDNQVLELLISLAPITNSDFATEYEKEYGVSANTVLANYMTNFDLYFYNGFYKIDFPALPNIIADKLNIKLNDDFYLLSEIRDIYEKEFPHSEKNLLNPFSLKSIGFKVYSSYAVADKYSSATEYFNTLLTREDVTNVEVIPSKVKEIIAYTAQLYKLKADYEIIEFSPNKYIHFRKLNEFGITKEALQQYCEDVINFVGEGKYFTLFSLRNEGFSHELDDLGFEDWFYTSLLVENKENFSYQRIGGNKVMIAGNFEIRFEEFLESIVYNQETLSIEVKDLEDILKQQYNININTWKLIQTVKDSSMYYDPISEKIFADYDTYYEVV
;
A
#
# COMPACT_ATOMS: atom_id res chain seq x y z
N MET A 1 26.45 -3.92 69.58
CA MET A 1 27.85 -3.43 69.74
C MET A 1 28.70 -4.62 70.15
N ASN A 2 29.68 -5.00 69.32
CA ASN A 2 30.50 -6.20 69.54
C ASN A 2 31.52 -5.93 70.65
N THR A 3 31.44 -6.68 71.74
CA THR A 3 32.47 -6.71 72.78
C THR A 3 33.70 -7.42 72.23
N HIS A 4 34.68 -6.66 71.77
CA HIS A 4 35.95 -7.19 71.27
C HIS A 4 36.81 -7.72 72.42
N HIS A 5 37.16 -9.00 72.36
CA HIS A 5 38.06 -9.63 73.33
C HIS A 5 39.53 -9.44 72.91
N HIS A 6 40.44 -9.40 73.89
CA HIS A 6 41.89 -9.26 73.64
C HIS A 6 42.49 -10.36 72.72
N LEU A 7 41.84 -11.52 72.59
CA LEU A 7 42.27 -12.61 71.73
C LEU A 7 41.70 -12.52 70.30
N ASP A 8 40.80 -11.57 70.04
CA ASP A 8 40.19 -11.40 68.72
C ASP A 8 41.23 -10.90 67.71
N SER A 9 41.09 -11.34 66.47
CA SER A 9 41.95 -10.91 65.36
C SER A 9 41.72 -9.43 65.03
N ILE A 10 42.78 -8.72 64.66
CA ILE A 10 42.67 -7.34 64.15
C ILE A 10 41.87 -7.22 62.84
N SER A 11 41.52 -8.34 62.19
CA SER A 11 40.62 -8.36 61.01
C SER A 11 39.19 -7.93 61.33
N VAL A 12 38.78 -8.00 62.60
CA VAL A 12 37.47 -7.53 63.06
C VAL A 12 37.45 -6.00 63.18
N LEU A 13 38.63 -5.37 63.28
CA LEU A 13 38.78 -3.91 63.27
C LEU A 13 38.74 -3.44 61.80
N LYS A 14 37.92 -2.43 61.50
CA LYS A 14 37.70 -1.91 60.14
C LYS A 14 38.88 -1.07 59.62
N PHE A 15 40.09 -1.62 59.62
CA PHE A 15 41.27 -0.95 59.08
C PHE A 15 41.24 -0.88 57.56
N SER A 16 41.81 0.19 57.01
CA SER A 16 42.18 0.25 55.60
C SER A 16 43.14 -0.89 55.24
N ALA A 17 43.07 -1.37 54.00
CA ALA A 17 43.94 -2.46 53.52
C ALA A 17 45.44 -2.14 53.73
N ARG A 18 45.82 -0.85 53.74
CA ARG A 18 47.20 -0.41 54.01
C ARG A 18 47.58 -0.59 55.47
N SER A 19 46.73 -0.18 56.40
CA SER A 19 46.97 -0.27 57.84
C SER A 19 46.92 -1.72 58.33
N TYR A 20 45.94 -2.50 57.87
CA TYR A 20 45.82 -3.93 58.16
C TYR A 20 47.07 -4.72 57.71
N ASN A 21 47.49 -4.55 56.45
CA ASN A 21 48.67 -5.24 55.91
C ASN A 21 49.98 -4.75 56.50
N ALA A 22 50.04 -3.54 57.08
CA ALA A 22 51.23 -3.05 57.76
C ALA A 22 51.37 -3.69 59.16
N LEU A 23 50.28 -3.78 59.92
CA LEU A 23 50.24 -4.43 61.24
C LEU A 23 50.56 -5.92 61.16
N MET A 24 49.94 -6.65 60.23
CA MET A 24 50.21 -8.08 60.00
C MET A 24 51.69 -8.35 59.65
N ARG A 25 52.36 -7.42 58.96
CA ARG A 25 53.76 -7.58 58.52
C ARG A 25 54.76 -7.50 59.66
N VAL A 26 54.40 -6.81 60.74
CA VAL A 26 55.21 -6.66 61.95
C VAL A 26 54.78 -7.67 63.03
N GLY A 27 53.83 -8.55 62.71
CA GLY A 27 53.39 -9.63 63.59
C GLY A 27 52.29 -9.25 64.60
N ILE A 28 51.63 -8.10 64.40
CA ILE A 28 50.49 -7.68 65.22
C ILE A 28 49.24 -8.30 64.60
N CYS A 29 48.71 -9.35 65.23
CA CYS A 29 47.66 -10.19 64.67
C CYS A 29 46.36 -10.19 65.50
N SER A 30 46.46 -9.83 66.78
CA SER A 30 45.33 -9.74 67.72
C SER A 30 45.13 -8.34 68.30
N ILE A 31 43.94 -8.07 68.83
CA ILE A 31 43.59 -6.81 69.51
C ILE A 31 44.46 -6.63 70.77
N GLY A 32 44.84 -7.72 71.43
CA GLY A 32 45.81 -7.72 72.54
C GLY A 32 47.20 -7.27 72.12
N ASP A 33 47.72 -7.76 70.98
CA ASP A 33 49.00 -7.32 70.43
C ASP A 33 48.94 -5.81 70.13
N LEU A 34 47.84 -5.35 69.52
CA LEU A 34 47.64 -3.96 69.14
C LEU A 34 47.60 -3.00 70.33
N LEU A 35 46.91 -3.37 71.41
CA LEU A 35 46.82 -2.57 72.65
C LEU A 35 48.12 -2.55 73.46
N SER A 36 49.07 -3.44 73.16
CA SER A 36 50.39 -3.48 73.80
C SER A 36 51.43 -2.58 73.09
N CYS A 37 51.10 -2.07 71.90
CA CYS A 37 51.96 -1.17 71.15
C CYS A 37 51.83 0.28 71.64
N THR A 38 52.96 0.97 71.78
CA THR A 38 53.00 2.41 72.03
C THR A 38 52.86 3.21 70.73
N LYS A 39 52.55 4.50 70.82
CA LYS A 39 52.52 5.40 69.64
C LYS A 39 53.89 5.45 68.92
N ASP A 40 54.98 5.27 69.67
CA ASP A 40 56.34 5.20 69.11
C ASP A 40 56.56 3.89 68.33
N ASP A 41 56.05 2.76 68.81
CA ASP A 41 56.14 1.47 68.09
C ASP A 41 55.40 1.51 66.74
N ILE A 42 54.26 2.20 66.68
CA ILE A 42 53.44 2.31 65.46
C ILE A 42 54.06 3.29 64.45
N SER A 43 54.64 4.39 64.94
CA SER A 43 55.34 5.36 64.08
C SER A 43 56.64 4.80 63.49
N GLY A 44 57.24 3.80 64.13
CA GLY A 44 58.42 3.08 63.65
C GLY A 44 58.17 2.08 62.51
N ILE A 45 56.91 1.76 62.18
CA ILE A 45 56.60 0.77 61.14
C ILE A 45 56.93 1.32 59.74
N ARG A 46 57.81 0.63 59.02
CA ARG A 46 58.30 1.04 57.70
C ARG A 46 57.13 1.10 56.68
N GLN A 47 57.02 2.21 55.94
CA GLN A 47 56.01 2.49 54.89
C GLN A 47 54.58 2.84 55.37
N LEU A 48 54.40 3.11 56.67
CA LEU A 48 53.18 3.71 57.21
C LEU A 48 53.17 5.22 56.95
N GLY A 49 52.09 5.75 56.36
CA GLY A 49 51.90 7.18 56.15
C GLY A 49 51.12 7.82 57.30
N ALA A 50 51.20 9.14 57.47
CA ALA A 50 50.58 9.88 58.59
C ALA A 50 49.10 9.51 58.83
N LYS A 51 48.30 9.39 57.76
CA LYS A 51 46.88 8.98 57.86
C LYS A 51 46.67 7.56 58.41
N SER A 52 47.55 6.63 58.06
CA SER A 52 47.48 5.25 58.57
C SER A 52 47.95 5.17 60.03
N ILE A 53 48.88 6.04 60.44
CA ILE A 53 49.28 6.15 61.85
C ILE A 53 48.12 6.71 62.67
N GLU A 54 47.49 7.80 62.22
CA GLU A 54 46.29 8.36 62.86
C GLU A 54 45.16 7.33 62.97
N GLU A 55 44.87 6.61 61.88
CA GLU A 55 43.86 5.53 61.85
C GLU A 55 44.12 4.45 62.92
N ILE A 56 45.37 3.96 63.03
CA ILE A 56 45.71 2.92 64.00
C ILE A 56 45.68 3.47 65.44
N THR A 57 46.23 4.66 65.66
CA THR A 57 46.23 5.28 67.00
C THR A 57 44.84 5.67 67.48
N GLY A 58 43.95 6.10 66.59
CA GLY A 58 42.55 6.41 66.92
C GLY A 58 41.79 5.16 67.38
N VAL A 59 42.00 4.02 66.70
CA VAL A 59 41.39 2.75 67.11
C VAL A 59 41.94 2.27 68.47
N ILE A 60 43.23 2.48 68.76
CA ILE A 60 43.81 2.18 70.09
C ILE A 60 43.23 3.09 71.17
N ASP A 61 43.05 4.38 70.88
CA ASP A 61 42.47 5.34 71.81
C ASP A 61 40.98 5.00 72.09
N GLU A 62 40.22 4.55 71.09
CA GLU A 62 38.84 4.05 71.26
C GLU A 62 38.78 2.75 72.08
N LEU A 63 39.65 1.79 71.80
CA LEU A 63 39.69 0.50 72.53
C LEU A 63 40.19 0.66 73.98
N SER A 64 41.05 1.65 74.24
CA SER A 64 41.53 1.97 75.60
C SER A 64 40.52 2.79 76.41
N ALA A 65 39.72 3.66 75.77
CA ALA A 65 38.60 4.35 76.40
C ALA A 65 37.55 3.36 76.95
N TYR A 66 37.30 2.25 76.25
CA TYR A 66 36.41 1.17 76.70
C TYR A 66 36.87 0.45 77.98
N LYS A 67 38.15 0.55 78.37
CA LYS A 67 38.71 -0.09 79.57
C LYS A 67 38.62 0.75 80.85
N THR A 68 38.20 2.02 80.75
CA THR A 68 38.30 3.01 81.85
C THR A 68 37.01 3.78 82.15
N GLY A 69 35.86 3.37 81.57
CA GLY A 69 34.60 4.12 81.64
C GLY A 69 33.44 3.45 82.38
N ILE A 70 33.70 2.55 83.33
CA ILE A 70 32.67 2.08 84.28
C ILE A 70 32.56 3.12 85.41
N TYR A 71 31.33 3.61 85.65
CA TYR A 71 30.84 4.62 86.63
C TYR A 71 30.83 6.10 86.19
N CYS A 72 29.65 6.56 85.74
CA CYS A 72 28.90 7.64 86.39
C CYS A 72 27.42 7.56 86.01
N GLU A 73 26.56 7.64 87.02
CA GLU A 73 25.11 7.43 87.02
C GLU A 73 24.30 8.74 86.85
N ILE A 74 23.21 8.61 86.08
CA ILE A 74 21.84 9.19 86.21
C ILE A 74 21.57 10.69 85.91
N LYS A 75 20.56 10.86 85.02
CA LYS A 75 19.60 11.98 84.70
C LYS A 75 19.72 12.42 83.24
N ASP A 76 18.70 12.49 82.38
CA ASP A 76 17.24 12.51 82.49
C ASP A 76 16.63 11.80 81.26
N THR A 77 15.46 11.20 81.43
CA THR A 77 14.56 10.81 80.34
C THR A 77 14.10 12.05 79.55
N GLN A 78 14.66 12.24 78.36
CA GLN A 78 13.99 12.98 77.29
C GLN A 78 13.42 11.98 76.29
N VAL A 79 12.10 11.98 76.18
CA VAL A 79 11.36 11.32 75.09
C VAL A 79 11.80 12.00 73.80
N VAL A 80 12.61 11.33 72.99
CA VAL A 80 12.88 11.78 71.61
C VAL A 80 11.61 11.51 70.81
N PRO A 81 10.98 12.51 70.18
CA PRO A 81 9.84 12.27 69.31
C PRO A 81 10.29 11.36 68.16
N LYS A 82 9.66 10.20 68.01
CA LYS A 82 9.89 9.33 66.86
C LYS A 82 9.41 10.07 65.60
N LYS A 83 10.33 10.42 64.71
CA LYS A 83 10.02 11.07 63.43
C LYS A 83 9.23 10.08 62.56
N ASN A 84 8.11 10.51 61.98
CA ASN A 84 7.25 9.69 61.14
C ASN A 84 6.99 10.39 59.80
N PHE A 85 6.51 9.64 58.82
CA PHE A 85 6.15 10.13 57.50
C PHE A 85 5.00 9.31 56.92
N ILE A 86 4.31 9.84 55.91
CA ILE A 86 3.27 9.11 55.15
C ILE A 86 3.94 8.44 53.96
N GLY A 87 3.74 7.13 53.82
CA GLY A 87 4.25 6.33 52.70
C GLY A 87 3.41 6.48 51.44
N ASN A 88 3.85 5.87 50.34
CA ASN A 88 3.17 5.97 49.04
C ASN A 88 1.79 5.29 49.02
N ASP A 89 1.52 4.41 49.98
CA ASP A 89 0.24 3.74 50.24
C ASP A 89 -0.68 4.53 51.19
N GLY A 90 -0.27 5.75 51.59
CA GLY A 90 -1.00 6.59 52.53
C GLY A 90 -0.82 6.21 54.00
N GLN A 91 -0.17 5.09 54.30
CA GLN A 91 0.04 4.66 55.69
C GLN A 91 1.13 5.48 56.37
N LYS A 92 1.02 5.64 57.70
CA LYS A 92 1.99 6.39 58.50
C LYS A 92 3.10 5.43 58.95
N TYR A 93 4.34 5.78 58.65
CA TYR A 93 5.54 5.00 58.94
C TYR A 93 6.52 5.76 59.83
N LEU A 94 7.34 5.02 60.58
CA LEU A 94 8.51 5.55 61.26
C LEU A 94 9.62 5.88 60.26
N ASP A 95 10.12 7.11 60.30
CA ASP A 95 11.17 7.55 59.40
C ASP A 95 12.54 7.02 59.83
N VAL A 96 13.38 6.70 58.86
CA VAL A 96 14.65 5.99 59.06
C VAL A 96 15.79 6.79 58.44
N GLU A 97 16.83 7.09 59.21
CA GLU A 97 18.02 7.76 58.69
C GLU A 97 18.68 6.93 57.58
N ILE A 98 19.17 7.57 56.50
CA ILE A 98 19.80 6.87 55.37
C ILE A 98 21.05 6.06 55.78
N GLU A 99 21.66 6.39 56.93
CA GLU A 99 22.76 5.65 57.55
C GLU A 99 22.38 4.21 57.90
N LYS A 100 21.11 3.98 58.24
CA LYS A 100 20.58 2.66 58.60
C LYS A 100 20.17 1.84 57.36
N LEU A 101 20.11 2.46 56.18
CA LEU A 101 19.78 1.79 54.92
C LEU A 101 20.94 0.94 54.37
N CYS A 102 22.12 0.90 55.00
CA CYS A 102 23.24 0.02 54.58
C CYS A 102 23.65 0.18 53.09
N LEU A 103 23.55 1.40 52.55
CA LEU A 103 24.00 1.73 51.19
C LEU A 103 25.53 1.72 51.08
N SER A 104 26.07 1.55 49.86
CA SER A 104 27.49 1.70 49.60
C SER A 104 27.97 3.10 49.99
N VAL A 105 29.24 3.21 50.39
CA VAL A 105 29.88 4.48 50.77
C VAL A 105 29.70 5.55 49.69
N ARG A 106 29.68 5.15 48.41
CA ARG A 106 29.47 6.07 47.30
C ARG A 106 28.02 6.56 47.22
N ALA A 107 27.04 5.65 47.25
CA ALA A 107 25.62 6.02 47.20
C ALA A 107 25.22 6.87 48.41
N TYR A 108 25.65 6.47 49.60
CA TYR A 108 25.45 7.22 50.84
C TYR A 108 26.02 8.65 50.77
N ASN A 109 27.27 8.81 50.31
CA ASN A 109 27.89 10.12 50.22
C ASN A 109 27.22 11.02 49.17
N CYS A 110 26.76 10.45 48.04
CA CYS A 110 26.00 11.21 47.04
C CYS A 110 24.69 11.76 47.63
N LEU A 111 23.91 10.91 48.31
CA LEU A 111 22.66 11.32 48.96
C LEU A 111 22.90 12.38 50.05
N LYS A 112 23.88 12.13 50.93
CA LYS A 112 24.21 13.06 52.03
C LYS A 112 24.74 14.40 51.52
N SER A 113 25.46 14.42 50.40
CA SER A 113 25.93 15.67 49.78
C SER A 113 24.81 16.53 49.18
N ASP A 114 23.66 15.91 48.87
CA ASP A 114 22.46 16.58 48.34
C ASP A 114 21.44 16.91 49.45
N GLY A 115 21.82 16.73 50.73
CA GLY A 115 20.96 17.04 51.88
C GLY A 115 19.88 15.99 52.19
N ILE A 116 20.00 14.79 51.63
CA ILE A 116 19.09 13.67 51.91
C ILE A 116 19.63 12.92 53.13
N GLU A 117 18.92 13.01 54.26
CA GLU A 117 19.33 12.44 55.56
C GLU A 117 18.40 11.30 56.03
N TYR A 118 17.15 11.29 55.55
CA TYR A 118 16.12 10.33 55.94
C TYR A 118 15.53 9.59 54.74
N TYR A 119 14.99 8.40 54.97
CA TYR A 119 14.38 7.53 53.96
C TYR A 119 13.18 8.22 53.30
N SER A 120 12.36 8.94 54.06
CA SER A 120 11.27 9.77 53.53
C SER A 120 11.73 10.72 52.41
N GLN A 121 12.85 11.40 52.61
CA GLN A 121 13.43 12.32 51.63
C GLN A 121 14.01 11.62 50.41
N LEU A 122 14.39 10.34 50.53
CA LEU A 122 14.89 9.53 49.43
C LEU A 122 13.74 8.99 48.58
N VAL A 123 12.65 8.54 49.20
CA VAL A 123 11.48 8.00 48.49
C VAL A 123 10.73 9.09 47.73
N ASP A 124 10.74 10.33 48.24
CA ASP A 124 10.13 11.50 47.60
C ASP A 124 10.89 12.01 46.35
N LYS A 125 12.07 11.43 46.03
CA LYS A 125 12.90 11.83 44.88
C LYS A 125 12.59 11.02 43.62
N LEU A 126 12.41 11.71 42.50
CA LEU A 126 12.31 11.08 41.18
C LEU A 126 13.69 10.61 40.68
N VAL A 127 13.70 9.62 39.78
CA VAL A 127 14.94 9.05 39.24
C VAL A 127 15.74 10.10 38.47
N GLU A 128 15.05 10.98 37.74
CA GLU A 128 15.63 12.09 36.99
C GLU A 128 16.37 13.05 37.93
N GLU A 129 15.79 13.34 39.11
CA GLU A 129 16.41 14.19 40.12
C GLU A 129 17.67 13.51 40.71
N LEU A 130 17.61 12.21 40.99
CA LEU A 130 18.76 11.45 41.49
C LEU A 130 19.91 11.40 40.48
N ILE A 131 19.63 11.35 39.18
CA ILE A 131 20.66 11.38 38.11
C ILE A 131 21.40 12.72 38.07
N THR A 132 20.76 13.81 38.48
CA THR A 132 21.39 15.15 38.50
C THR A 132 22.36 15.34 39.66
N ILE A 133 22.31 14.48 40.69
CA ILE A 133 23.18 14.58 41.87
C ILE A 133 24.67 14.41 41.44
N PRO A 134 25.55 15.36 41.80
CA PRO A 134 26.97 15.27 41.45
C PRO A 134 27.62 13.95 41.91
N ASN A 135 28.40 13.33 41.01
CA ASN A 135 29.12 12.08 41.24
C ASN A 135 28.26 10.81 41.37
N MET A 136 26.94 10.92 41.17
CA MET A 136 26.02 9.79 41.10
C MET A 136 26.33 8.93 39.87
N GLY A 137 26.77 7.70 40.09
CA GLY A 137 27.10 6.75 39.03
C GLY A 137 25.97 5.75 38.79
N GLN A 138 25.90 5.15 37.60
CA GLN A 138 24.85 4.19 37.23
C GLN A 138 24.70 3.03 38.23
N LYS A 139 25.80 2.51 38.79
CA LYS A 139 25.76 1.48 39.84
C LYS A 139 25.17 1.97 41.17
N SER A 140 25.42 3.23 41.54
CA SER A 140 24.87 3.82 42.76
C SER A 140 23.38 4.13 42.59
N LEU A 141 22.94 4.55 41.40
CA LEU A 141 21.52 4.70 41.07
C LEU A 141 20.77 3.37 41.17
N VAL A 142 21.29 2.32 40.52
CA VAL A 142 20.68 0.98 40.59
C VAL A 142 20.60 0.49 42.04
N GLU A 143 21.67 0.65 42.81
CA GLU A 143 21.69 0.28 44.23
C GLU A 143 20.65 1.07 45.06
N ILE A 144 20.50 2.37 44.81
CA ILE A 144 19.50 3.21 45.48
C ILE A 144 18.08 2.74 45.12
N GLU A 145 17.80 2.48 43.85
CA GLU A 145 16.50 2.00 43.37
C GLU A 145 16.17 0.60 43.93
N GLU A 146 17.12 -0.34 43.90
CA GLU A 146 16.99 -1.65 44.54
C GLU A 146 16.69 -1.52 46.03
N LYS A 147 17.30 -0.52 46.69
CA LYS A 147 17.07 -0.27 48.11
C LYS A 147 15.72 0.37 48.40
N ARG A 148 15.26 1.29 47.56
CA ARG A 148 13.90 1.84 47.62
C ARG A 148 12.86 0.73 47.50
N ALA A 149 13.05 -0.18 46.56
CA ALA A 149 12.13 -1.30 46.32
C ALA A 149 12.15 -2.37 47.42
N SER A 150 13.28 -2.62 48.07
CA SER A 150 13.43 -3.72 49.05
C SER A 150 13.27 -3.31 50.52
N PHE A 151 13.38 -2.03 50.85
CA PHE A 151 13.31 -1.54 52.22
C PHE A 151 11.85 -1.24 52.62
N GLN A 152 11.35 -1.89 53.67
CA GLN A 152 10.05 -1.60 54.27
C GLN A 152 10.23 -0.91 55.63
N PRO A 153 9.73 0.33 55.78
CA PRO A 153 9.74 1.03 57.07
C PRO A 153 8.67 0.46 58.03
N GLU A 154 8.88 0.62 59.34
CA GLU A 154 7.94 0.14 60.37
C GLU A 154 6.69 1.04 60.43
N LEU A 155 5.49 0.45 60.51
CA LEU A 155 4.24 1.19 60.68
C LEU A 155 4.21 1.96 62.00
N PHE A 156 3.71 3.19 61.94
CA PHE A 156 3.54 4.06 63.10
C PHE A 156 2.21 3.76 63.78
N SER A 157 2.25 3.17 64.98
CA SER A 157 1.08 3.01 65.84
C SER A 157 1.03 4.13 66.88
N GLU A 158 -0.13 4.78 67.02
CA GLU A 158 -0.43 5.64 68.17
C GLU A 158 -0.98 4.77 69.29
N ASP A 159 -0.35 4.79 70.47
CA ASP A 159 -0.85 4.06 71.64
C ASP A 159 -2.22 4.63 72.05
N ASN A 160 -3.28 3.83 71.81
CA ASN A 160 -4.72 4.04 72.08
C ASN A 160 -5.58 4.61 70.93
N CYS A 161 -5.94 3.76 69.96
CA CYS A 161 -7.18 3.91 69.19
C CYS A 161 -7.62 2.53 68.66
N GLU A 162 -8.71 1.97 69.19
CA GLU A 162 -9.48 0.90 68.52
C GLU A 162 -10.31 1.58 67.43
N VAL A 163 -9.85 1.54 66.18
CA VAL A 163 -10.60 1.97 64.99
C VAL A 163 -10.87 0.72 64.14
N ASP A 164 -12.05 0.68 63.51
CA ASP A 164 -12.56 -0.42 62.70
C ASP A 164 -11.58 -0.74 61.55
N SER A 165 -10.81 -1.81 61.70
CA SER A 165 -9.61 -2.06 60.87
C SER A 165 -9.91 -2.28 59.39
N GLU A 166 -11.14 -2.70 59.04
CA GLU A 166 -11.52 -3.02 57.65
C GLU A 166 -11.79 -1.76 56.81
N GLN A 167 -12.45 -0.73 57.37
CA GLN A 167 -12.75 0.52 56.65
C GLN A 167 -11.49 1.35 56.43
N GLU A 168 -10.62 1.40 57.43
CA GLU A 168 -9.36 2.13 57.34
C GLU A 168 -8.41 1.45 56.33
N GLU A 169 -8.42 0.12 56.25
CA GLU A 169 -7.69 -0.63 55.23
C GLU A 169 -8.28 -0.42 53.82
N ALA A 170 -9.61 -0.35 53.68
CA ALA A 170 -10.27 -0.03 52.41
C ALA A 170 -9.91 1.37 51.89
N LYS A 171 -9.84 2.37 52.78
CA LYS A 171 -9.38 3.74 52.47
C LYS A 171 -7.96 3.75 51.88
N TYR A 172 -7.01 3.07 52.52
CA TYR A 172 -5.63 3.00 52.02
C TYR A 172 -5.51 2.24 50.71
N ARG A 173 -6.30 1.18 50.51
CA ARG A 173 -6.36 0.44 49.24
C ARG A 173 -6.93 1.29 48.11
N LEU A 174 -8.00 2.04 48.37
CA LEU A 174 -8.60 2.97 47.41
C LEU A 174 -7.60 4.10 47.06
N PHE A 175 -6.93 4.66 48.07
CA PHE A 175 -5.88 5.66 47.87
C PHE A 175 -4.75 5.13 46.97
N THR A 176 -4.23 3.94 47.28
CA THR A 176 -3.16 3.30 46.51
C THR A 176 -3.60 3.01 45.08
N SER A 177 -4.85 2.54 44.90
CA SER A 177 -5.41 2.30 43.58
C SER A 177 -5.46 3.58 42.76
N ILE A 178 -5.86 4.72 43.35
CA ILE A 178 -5.87 6.01 42.67
C ILE A 178 -4.44 6.49 42.38
N THR A 179 -3.48 6.38 43.31
CA THR A 179 -2.10 6.85 43.13
C THR A 179 -1.26 5.98 42.19
N ASP A 180 -1.56 4.70 42.02
CA ASP A 180 -0.86 3.83 41.06
C ASP A 180 -1.18 4.18 39.59
N LEU A 181 -2.33 4.80 39.36
CA LEU A 181 -2.83 5.12 38.01
C LEU A 181 -2.36 6.47 37.50
N VAL A 182 -1.81 7.25 38.41
CA VAL A 182 -1.75 8.68 38.37
C VAL A 182 -0.45 9.03 39.07
N SER A 183 0.59 9.43 38.33
CA SER A 183 1.93 9.75 38.85
C SER A 183 1.95 10.99 39.78
N ILE A 184 1.25 10.90 40.91
CA ILE A 184 1.08 11.90 41.96
C ILE A 184 2.17 11.72 43.03
N LYS A 185 2.56 12.80 43.71
CA LYS A 185 3.28 12.70 44.98
C LYS A 185 2.29 12.29 46.07
N PRO A 186 2.26 11.03 46.53
CA PRO A 186 1.14 10.49 47.33
C PRO A 186 0.91 11.30 48.61
N LYS A 187 1.99 11.79 49.20
CA LYS A 187 1.98 12.56 50.45
C LYS A 187 1.16 13.86 50.38
N ASP A 188 1.24 14.60 49.28
CA ASP A 188 0.56 15.89 49.16
C ASP A 188 -0.94 15.71 48.87
N PHE A 189 -1.31 14.59 48.25
CA PHE A 189 -2.68 14.25 47.92
C PHE A 189 -3.45 13.59 49.08
N PHE A 190 -2.75 12.84 49.96
CA PHE A 190 -3.39 12.03 50.98
C PHE A 190 -4.29 12.83 51.93
N GLU A 191 -3.89 14.03 52.36
CA GLU A 191 -4.72 14.86 53.25
C GLU A 191 -6.03 15.30 52.59
N SER A 192 -5.97 15.70 51.31
CA SER A 192 -7.16 16.01 50.50
C SER A 192 -8.03 14.77 50.28
N PHE A 193 -7.41 13.64 49.90
CA PHE A 193 -8.11 12.38 49.70
C PHE A 193 -8.83 11.92 50.97
N ASP A 194 -8.19 12.03 52.14
CA ASP A 194 -8.77 11.65 53.42
C ASP A 194 -10.03 12.47 53.74
N ALA A 195 -9.98 13.78 53.50
CA ALA A 195 -11.13 14.65 53.65
C ALA A 195 -12.28 14.28 52.70
N ILE A 196 -11.98 13.96 51.44
CA ILE A 196 -12.96 13.56 50.41
C ILE A 196 -13.59 12.21 50.76
N TYR A 197 -12.77 11.22 51.11
CA TYR A 197 -13.21 9.89 51.51
C TYR A 197 -14.09 9.96 52.76
N SER A 198 -13.66 10.71 53.79
CA SER A 198 -14.42 10.90 55.01
C SER A 198 -15.76 11.61 54.76
N ALA A 199 -15.80 12.61 53.88
CA ALA A 199 -17.05 13.29 53.51
C ALA A 199 -18.02 12.38 52.75
N PHE A 200 -17.50 11.54 51.84
CA PHE A 200 -18.31 10.57 51.11
C PHE A 200 -18.89 9.49 52.03
N MET A 201 -18.07 8.90 52.90
CA MET A 201 -18.50 7.86 53.85
C MET A 201 -19.51 8.36 54.89
N GLN A 202 -19.57 9.69 55.14
CA GLN A 202 -20.61 10.29 55.98
C GLN A 202 -21.98 10.36 55.29
N GLU A 203 -22.02 10.45 53.95
CA GLU A 203 -23.27 10.55 53.17
C GLU A 203 -23.76 9.19 52.63
N LYS A 204 -22.83 8.27 52.35
CA LYS A 204 -23.10 6.96 51.78
C LYS A 204 -22.17 5.91 52.40
N GLU A 205 -22.75 4.88 53.01
CA GLU A 205 -22.00 3.67 53.35
C GLU A 205 -21.73 2.86 52.07
N ALA A 206 -20.47 2.57 51.81
CA ALA A 206 -20.01 1.70 50.75
C ALA A 206 -18.81 0.88 51.24
N ASP A 207 -18.89 -0.43 51.12
CA ASP A 207 -17.86 -1.36 51.60
C ASP A 207 -16.94 -1.85 50.48
N ASP A 208 -17.35 -1.70 49.20
CA ASP A 208 -16.59 -2.12 48.02
C ASP A 208 -15.91 -0.93 47.32
N ILE A 209 -14.62 -1.08 47.03
CA ILE A 209 -13.78 -0.10 46.31
C ILE A 209 -14.33 0.17 44.91
N GLU A 210 -14.81 -0.87 44.21
CA GLU A 210 -15.37 -0.72 42.86
C GLU A 210 -16.65 0.12 42.88
N ASP A 211 -17.50 -0.06 43.88
CA ASP A 211 -18.73 0.72 44.03
C ASP A 211 -18.45 2.20 44.34
N ILE A 212 -17.42 2.48 45.16
CA ILE A 212 -16.98 3.85 45.47
C ILE A 212 -16.43 4.53 44.22
N LEU A 213 -15.61 3.82 43.46
CA LEU A 213 -14.97 4.30 42.23
C LEU A 213 -15.96 4.50 41.06
N LEU A 214 -17.11 3.82 41.08
CA LEU A 214 -18.18 4.01 40.09
C LEU A 214 -19.22 5.05 40.53
N ASP A 215 -19.14 5.56 41.77
CA ASP A 215 -20.09 6.52 42.29
C ASP A 215 -19.82 7.94 41.76
N LYS A 216 -20.82 8.50 41.08
CA LYS A 216 -20.74 9.84 40.47
C LYS A 216 -20.50 10.97 41.47
N SER A 217 -20.98 10.84 42.72
CA SER A 217 -20.80 11.87 43.75
C SER A 217 -19.38 11.84 44.32
N PHE A 218 -18.81 10.65 44.53
CA PHE A 218 -17.41 10.49 44.92
C PHE A 218 -16.46 11.04 43.85
N ILE A 219 -16.65 10.64 42.58
CA ILE A 219 -15.85 11.16 41.46
C ILE A 219 -15.94 12.68 41.39
N LYS A 220 -17.13 13.26 41.56
CA LYS A 220 -17.30 14.72 41.54
C LYS A 220 -16.55 15.41 42.68
N LEU A 221 -16.55 14.85 43.89
CA LEU A 221 -15.78 15.38 45.02
C LEU A 221 -14.27 15.25 44.78
N LEU A 222 -13.83 14.12 44.23
CA LEU A 222 -12.44 13.85 43.86
C LEU A 222 -11.91 14.90 42.87
N TYR A 223 -12.67 15.20 41.81
CA TYR A 223 -12.28 16.16 40.78
C TYR A 223 -12.42 17.64 41.18
N ASN A 224 -13.24 17.95 42.20
CA ASN A 224 -13.31 19.30 42.78
C ASN A 224 -12.06 19.66 43.60
N ASP A 225 -11.24 18.66 43.97
CA ASP A 225 -9.98 18.91 44.62
C ASP A 225 -8.97 19.55 43.65
N THR A 226 -8.36 20.65 44.08
CA THR A 226 -7.43 21.42 43.26
C THR A 226 -6.19 20.64 42.84
N TYR A 227 -5.74 19.69 43.66
CA TYR A 227 -4.55 18.89 43.39
C TYR A 227 -4.87 17.80 42.36
N VAL A 228 -6.01 17.12 42.51
CA VAL A 228 -6.52 16.14 41.53
C VAL A 228 -6.77 16.79 40.18
N ASN A 229 -7.44 17.93 40.13
CA ASN A 229 -7.73 18.63 38.88
C ASN A 229 -6.42 19.03 38.15
N ALA A 230 -5.46 19.62 38.87
CA ALA A 230 -4.17 19.96 38.31
C ALA A 230 -3.41 18.74 37.77
N PHE A 231 -3.49 17.59 38.46
CA PHE A 231 -2.93 16.34 37.98
C PHE A 231 -3.64 15.82 36.72
N MET A 232 -4.98 15.79 36.73
CA MET A 232 -5.78 15.33 35.60
C MET A 232 -5.48 16.15 34.34
N GLY A 233 -5.31 17.46 34.47
CA GLY A 233 -4.81 18.31 33.39
C GLY A 233 -3.42 17.91 32.88
N GLN A 234 -2.48 17.53 33.76
CA GLN A 234 -1.17 17.02 33.33
C GLN A 234 -1.26 15.64 32.64
N TYR A 235 -2.11 14.76 33.14
CA TYR A 235 -2.34 13.45 32.56
C TYR A 235 -2.94 13.55 31.15
N ILE A 236 -4.00 14.35 30.99
CA ILE A 236 -4.62 14.64 29.69
C ILE A 236 -3.60 15.26 28.74
N LEU A 237 -2.83 16.24 29.21
CA LEU A 237 -1.75 16.82 28.42
C LEU A 237 -0.72 15.75 28.01
N GLY A 238 -0.37 14.82 28.90
CA GLY A 238 0.50 13.69 28.59
C GLY A 238 -0.03 12.83 27.46
N LEU A 239 -1.30 12.42 27.53
CA LEU A 239 -1.97 11.66 26.48
C LEU A 239 -1.95 12.42 25.14
N ILE A 240 -2.30 13.70 25.14
CA ILE A 240 -2.28 14.53 23.93
C ILE A 240 -0.86 14.59 23.34
N LYS A 241 0.18 14.70 24.18
CA LYS A 241 1.58 14.75 23.73
C LYS A 241 2.06 13.44 23.07
N GLU A 242 1.45 12.30 23.39
CA GLU A 242 1.76 11.02 22.73
C GLU A 242 1.21 10.95 21.29
N HIS A 243 0.22 11.78 20.96
CA HIS A 243 -0.43 11.82 19.65
C HIS A 243 0.06 13.02 18.82
N THR A 244 1.00 12.78 17.88
CA THR A 244 1.63 13.83 17.04
C THR A 244 0.64 14.73 16.28
N TYR A 245 -0.50 14.18 15.88
CA TYR A 245 -1.54 14.88 15.11
C TYR A 245 -2.80 15.20 15.93
N GLY A 246 -2.68 15.12 17.24
CA GLY A 246 -3.77 15.37 18.17
C GLY A 246 -4.68 14.17 18.40
N CYS A 247 -5.51 14.31 19.43
CA CYS A 247 -6.40 13.29 19.96
C CYS A 247 -7.78 13.94 20.11
N ASP A 248 -8.83 13.27 19.61
CA ASP A 248 -10.22 13.68 19.81
C ASP A 248 -10.74 13.20 21.18
N GLU A 249 -11.96 13.58 21.52
CA GLU A 249 -12.59 13.18 22.78
C GLU A 249 -12.67 11.65 22.94
N GLU A 250 -12.97 10.91 21.87
CA GLU A 250 -13.08 9.45 21.90
C GLU A 250 -11.72 8.80 22.17
N CYS A 251 -10.66 9.31 21.54
CA CYS A 251 -9.27 8.95 21.78
C CYS A 251 -8.86 9.22 23.24
N LEU A 252 -9.21 10.37 23.81
CA LEU A 252 -8.90 10.66 25.23
C LEU A 252 -9.66 9.72 26.16
N LEU A 253 -10.95 9.53 25.93
CA LEU A 253 -11.82 8.67 26.73
C LEU A 253 -11.44 7.19 26.65
N SER A 254 -10.96 6.71 25.51
CA SER A 254 -10.53 5.32 25.33
C SER A 254 -9.20 5.00 26.01
N ASN A 255 -8.32 5.98 26.15
CA ASN A 255 -7.05 5.84 26.88
C ASN A 255 -7.15 6.20 28.37
N MET A 256 -8.26 6.80 28.80
CA MET A 256 -8.55 7.05 30.20
C MET A 256 -8.98 5.80 30.97
N PRO A 257 -8.55 5.64 32.23
CA PRO A 257 -9.03 4.54 33.07
C PRO A 257 -10.54 4.59 33.36
N GLU A 258 -11.21 3.44 33.39
CA GLU A 258 -12.69 3.35 33.45
C GLU A 258 -13.34 4.10 34.63
N TYR A 259 -12.73 4.05 35.82
CA TYR A 259 -13.25 4.68 37.04
C TYR A 259 -12.93 6.19 37.16
N ILE A 260 -12.13 6.76 36.24
CA ILE A 260 -11.86 8.21 36.15
C ILE A 260 -12.62 8.83 34.95
N LYS A 261 -13.27 8.00 34.13
CA LYS A 261 -13.94 8.36 32.88
C LYS A 261 -15.24 9.15 33.12
N SER A 262 -15.10 10.47 33.24
CA SER A 262 -16.22 11.41 33.40
C SER A 262 -16.16 12.51 32.34
N LEU A 263 -17.19 12.60 31.49
CA LEU A 263 -17.30 13.59 30.42
C LEU A 263 -17.27 15.02 30.96
N ASP A 264 -18.03 15.31 32.03
CA ASP A 264 -18.12 16.66 32.59
C ASP A 264 -16.75 17.18 33.07
N ASN A 265 -15.94 16.30 33.67
CA ASN A 265 -14.65 16.69 34.23
C ASN A 265 -13.53 16.75 33.18
N LEU A 266 -13.64 15.96 32.10
CA LEU A 266 -12.74 16.05 30.95
C LEU A 266 -12.83 17.44 30.33
N TYR A 267 -14.03 17.99 30.16
CA TYR A 267 -14.24 19.33 29.62
C TYR A 267 -13.61 20.42 30.49
N ASP A 268 -13.74 20.33 31.83
CA ASP A 268 -13.14 21.30 32.74
C ASP A 268 -11.60 21.31 32.59
N SER A 269 -10.96 20.12 32.60
CA SER A 269 -9.51 20.03 32.39
C SER A 269 -9.07 20.48 30.99
N LEU A 270 -9.84 20.19 29.94
CA LEU A 270 -9.53 20.66 28.58
C LEU A 270 -9.65 22.18 28.46
N ASN A 271 -10.70 22.77 29.06
CA ASN A 271 -10.89 24.21 29.10
C ASN A 271 -9.74 24.91 29.84
N ASP A 272 -9.32 24.38 30.99
CA ASP A 272 -8.16 24.92 31.74
C ASP A 272 -6.86 24.84 30.92
N LEU A 273 -6.66 23.75 30.17
CA LEU A 273 -5.49 23.59 29.29
C LEU A 273 -5.53 24.54 28.08
N LEU A 274 -6.71 24.79 27.51
CA LEU A 274 -6.93 25.77 26.44
C LEU A 274 -6.70 27.20 26.94
N ASP A 275 -7.28 27.56 28.08
CA ASP A 275 -7.14 28.88 28.70
C ASP A 275 -5.68 29.16 29.10
N SER A 276 -4.97 28.13 29.57
CA SER A 276 -3.54 28.20 29.88
C SER A 276 -2.62 28.06 28.66
N LYS A 277 -3.18 27.92 27.44
CA LYS A 277 -2.47 27.77 26.16
C LYS A 277 -1.45 26.63 26.14
N LYS A 278 -1.75 25.54 26.84
CA LYS A 278 -0.94 24.30 26.80
C LYS A 278 -1.38 23.37 25.66
N ILE A 279 -2.62 23.53 25.21
CA ILE A 279 -3.19 22.81 24.07
C ILE A 279 -3.91 23.77 23.13
N ASP A 280 -4.14 23.34 21.89
CA ASP A 280 -4.98 24.02 20.91
C ASP A 280 -6.01 23.03 20.33
N LEU A 281 -7.13 23.55 19.84
CA LEU A 281 -8.15 22.78 19.14
C LEU A 281 -8.02 23.00 17.63
N VAL A 282 -7.73 21.94 16.89
CA VAL A 282 -7.50 21.99 15.43
C VAL A 282 -8.71 21.41 14.69
N PHE A 283 -8.65 21.46 13.36
CA PHE A 283 -9.64 20.84 12.47
C PHE A 283 -9.88 19.37 12.83
N ASP A 284 -11.14 18.92 12.70
CA ASP A 284 -11.66 17.59 13.08
C ASP A 284 -11.81 17.36 14.60
N ASP A 285 -12.01 18.42 15.39
CA ASP A 285 -12.26 18.36 16.85
C ASP A 285 -11.12 17.66 17.63
N LYS A 286 -9.88 17.84 17.19
CA LYS A 286 -8.68 17.25 17.80
C LYS A 286 -7.90 18.25 18.63
N PHE A 287 -7.51 17.83 19.83
CA PHE A 287 -6.63 18.59 20.72
C PHE A 287 -5.16 18.28 20.42
N ILE A 288 -4.33 19.32 20.25
CA ILE A 288 -2.87 19.20 20.08
C ILE A 288 -2.14 19.89 21.23
N ALA A 289 -0.98 19.39 21.61
CA ALA A 289 -0.12 20.07 22.58
C ALA A 289 0.60 21.26 21.91
N ILE A 290 0.60 22.41 22.58
CA ILE A 290 1.39 23.58 22.17
C ILE A 290 2.78 23.43 22.78
N TYR A 291 3.79 23.61 21.94
CA TYR A 291 5.19 23.62 22.34
C TYR A 291 5.81 24.98 21.99
N ASP A 292 6.81 25.38 22.77
CA ASP A 292 7.59 26.56 22.42
C ASP A 292 8.40 26.32 21.14
N GLU A 293 8.56 27.36 20.34
CA GLU A 293 9.51 27.34 19.23
C GLU A 293 10.94 27.15 19.76
N PHE A 294 11.81 26.53 18.95
CA PHE A 294 13.19 26.27 19.35
C PHE A 294 13.92 27.53 19.85
N HIS A 295 13.67 28.71 19.27
CA HIS A 295 14.37 29.94 19.68
C HIS A 295 14.01 30.42 21.08
N GLU A 296 12.88 29.98 21.64
CA GLU A 296 12.47 30.31 23.01
C GLU A 296 12.85 29.18 23.96
N GLY A 297 12.34 27.97 23.72
CA GLY A 297 12.46 26.86 24.66
C GLY A 297 13.88 26.31 24.81
N ALA A 298 14.72 26.38 23.75
CA ALA A 298 16.04 25.75 23.80
C ALA A 298 17.01 26.41 24.81
N LYS A 299 16.74 27.64 25.26
CA LYS A 299 17.57 28.37 26.25
C LYS A 299 17.54 27.73 27.64
N GLU A 300 16.47 27.02 27.98
CA GLU A 300 16.35 26.34 29.27
C GLU A 300 17.22 25.07 29.33
N HIS A 301 17.52 24.50 28.18
CA HIS A 301 18.20 23.20 28.06
C HIS A 301 19.67 23.30 27.61
N LEU A 302 20.05 24.41 27.00
CA LEU A 302 21.38 24.62 26.41
C LEU A 302 22.10 25.79 27.06
N ASN A 303 23.43 25.68 27.18
CA ASN A 303 24.21 26.87 27.53
C ASN A 303 24.28 27.84 26.35
N GLU A 304 24.60 29.10 26.64
CA GLU A 304 24.62 30.20 25.65
C GLU A 304 25.42 29.86 24.39
N ARG A 305 26.56 29.18 24.53
CA ARG A 305 27.42 28.79 23.41
C ARG A 305 26.77 27.70 22.54
N GLU A 306 26.19 26.68 23.17
CA GLU A 306 25.48 25.59 22.48
C GLU A 306 24.23 26.11 21.77
N TYR A 307 23.45 26.96 22.45
CA TYR A 307 22.27 27.63 21.89
C TYR A 307 22.61 28.48 20.66
N ASN A 308 23.59 29.38 20.77
CA ASN A 308 23.96 30.28 19.68
C ASN A 308 24.47 29.53 18.44
N VAL A 309 25.21 28.44 18.64
CA VAL A 309 25.63 27.57 17.53
C VAL A 309 24.43 26.95 16.83
N LEU A 310 23.51 26.32 17.57
CA LEU A 310 22.34 25.69 16.95
C LEU A 310 21.41 26.70 16.28
N LEU A 311 21.14 27.84 16.91
CA LEU A 311 20.29 28.89 16.33
C LEU A 311 20.81 29.35 14.98
N GLN A 312 22.12 29.63 14.87
CA GLN A 312 22.73 30.05 13.61
C GLN A 312 22.69 28.96 12.53
N ARG A 313 22.83 27.69 12.94
CA ARG A 313 22.73 26.54 12.03
C ARG A 313 21.30 26.33 11.54
N ILE A 314 20.31 26.55 12.40
CA ILE A 314 18.88 26.53 12.07
C ILE A 314 18.50 27.67 11.12
N GLN A 315 19.13 28.84 11.27
CA GLN A 315 19.02 29.96 10.33
C GLN A 315 19.74 29.71 9.00
N GLY A 316 20.35 28.54 8.80
CA GLY A 316 20.95 28.10 7.53
C GLY A 316 22.42 28.45 7.34
N LYS A 317 23.11 29.05 8.32
CA LYS A 317 24.56 29.30 8.23
C LYS A 317 25.34 27.99 8.21
N THR A 318 26.45 27.92 7.47
CA THR A 318 27.30 26.71 7.44
C THR A 318 28.17 26.59 8.69
N LEU A 319 28.75 25.40 8.93
CA LEU A 319 29.73 25.22 10.01
C LEU A 319 30.95 26.15 9.86
N GLU A 320 31.31 26.52 8.63
CA GLU A 320 32.42 27.43 8.33
C GLU A 320 32.04 28.88 8.72
N ASP A 321 30.84 29.33 8.32
CA ASP A 321 30.36 30.68 8.63
C ASP A 321 30.28 30.92 10.14
N VAL A 322 29.71 29.95 10.87
CA VAL A 322 29.62 30.01 12.34
C VAL A 322 31.01 29.96 12.98
N GLY A 323 31.94 29.18 12.39
CA GLY A 323 33.32 29.11 12.85
C GLY A 323 34.05 30.45 12.73
N LEU A 324 33.90 31.13 11.59
CA LEU A 324 34.47 32.45 11.35
C LEU A 324 33.91 33.49 12.32
N GLU A 325 32.59 33.51 12.52
CA GLU A 325 31.91 34.47 13.40
C GLU A 325 32.27 34.28 14.89
N MET A 326 32.43 33.02 15.31
CA MET A 326 32.81 32.68 16.69
C MET A 326 34.32 32.54 16.91
N ASN A 327 35.12 32.82 15.88
CA ASN A 327 36.59 32.69 15.89
C ASN A 327 37.09 31.31 16.36
N VAL A 328 36.51 30.25 15.81
CA VAL A 328 36.87 28.85 16.10
C VAL A 328 36.85 28.00 14.82
N THR A 329 37.45 26.82 14.85
CA THR A 329 37.48 25.93 13.67
C THR A 329 36.10 25.35 13.36
N ARG A 330 35.84 25.06 12.07
CA ARG A 330 34.67 24.30 11.60
C ARG A 330 34.42 23.02 12.42
N GLU A 331 35.49 22.28 12.71
CA GLU A 331 35.43 21.05 13.50
C GLU A 331 34.99 21.31 14.95
N ARG A 332 35.38 22.46 15.52
CA ARG A 332 34.94 22.84 16.85
C ARG A 332 33.44 23.14 16.89
N ILE A 333 32.90 23.80 15.86
CA ILE A 333 31.45 24.03 15.74
C ILE A 333 30.70 22.70 15.65
N ARG A 334 31.17 21.77 14.81
CA ARG A 334 30.58 20.42 14.67
C ARG A 334 30.49 19.68 16.01
N GLN A 335 31.53 19.77 16.84
CA GLN A 335 31.53 19.16 18.18
C GLN A 335 30.51 19.80 19.13
N ILE A 336 30.34 21.12 19.05
CA ILE A 336 29.36 21.84 19.88
C ILE A 336 27.93 21.47 19.45
N GLU A 337 27.67 21.46 18.14
CA GLU A 337 26.41 21.03 17.53
C GLU A 337 26.04 19.61 17.99
N ALA A 338 26.94 18.64 17.81
CA ALA A 338 26.70 17.24 18.20
C ALA A 338 26.43 17.09 19.71
N LYS A 339 27.13 17.86 20.56
CA LYS A 339 26.92 17.85 22.00
C LYS A 339 25.55 18.43 22.39
N ALA A 340 25.16 19.54 21.77
CA ALA A 340 23.88 20.18 22.03
C ALA A 340 22.71 19.28 21.62
N ILE A 341 22.75 18.72 20.41
CA ILE A 341 21.74 17.76 19.93
C ILE A 341 21.66 16.53 20.84
N LYS A 342 22.81 15.98 21.27
CA LYS A 342 22.82 14.85 22.21
C LYS A 342 22.11 15.18 23.53
N LYS A 343 22.31 16.38 24.08
CA LYS A 343 21.63 16.80 25.30
C LYS A 343 20.12 16.84 25.11
N LEU A 344 19.66 17.51 24.06
CA LEU A 344 18.23 17.63 23.77
C LEU A 344 17.58 16.25 23.57
N ASN A 345 18.27 15.31 22.93
CA ASN A 345 17.79 13.94 22.78
C ASN A 345 17.71 13.17 24.10
N VAL A 346 18.70 13.33 24.99
CA VAL A 346 18.72 12.62 26.29
C VAL A 346 17.57 13.06 27.19
N ILE A 347 17.18 14.33 27.14
CA ILE A 347 16.06 14.88 27.92
C ILE A 347 14.72 14.82 27.18
N ASN A 348 14.69 14.24 25.97
CA ASN A 348 13.53 14.19 25.10
C ASN A 348 12.83 15.55 24.91
N ALA A 349 13.59 16.64 24.73
CA ALA A 349 13.02 17.97 24.52
C ALA A 349 12.34 18.06 23.15
N ILE A 350 11.09 18.52 23.15
CA ILE A 350 10.19 18.70 22.00
C ILE A 350 9.93 20.20 21.82
N PHE A 351 10.00 20.68 20.58
CA PHE A 351 9.69 22.06 20.19
C PHE A 351 8.61 22.09 19.11
N ASP A 352 8.03 23.26 18.83
CA ASP A 352 6.96 23.40 17.80
C ASP A 352 7.38 22.83 16.43
N GLU A 353 8.65 22.95 16.05
CA GLU A 353 9.17 22.43 14.80
C GLU A 353 9.06 20.88 14.68
N ASP A 354 8.95 20.16 15.80
CA ASP A 354 8.81 18.71 15.84
C ASP A 354 7.45 18.22 15.33
N LYS A 355 6.45 19.09 15.15
CA LYS A 355 5.16 18.74 14.51
C LYS A 355 5.31 18.24 13.08
N TYR A 356 6.41 18.63 12.41
CA TYR A 356 6.74 18.15 11.06
C TYR A 356 7.69 16.94 11.08
N SER A 357 8.07 16.45 12.26
CA SER A 357 9.10 15.40 12.38
C SER A 357 8.65 14.06 11.82
N ASP A 358 7.37 13.69 11.94
CA ASP A 358 6.84 12.45 11.36
C ASP A 358 6.97 12.48 9.82
N ILE A 359 6.50 13.56 9.20
CA ILE A 359 6.60 13.77 7.76
C ILE A 359 8.06 13.74 7.32
N TYR A 360 8.93 14.49 8.00
CA TYR A 360 10.35 14.56 7.67
C TYR A 360 11.07 13.20 7.77
N LYS A 361 10.71 12.38 8.75
CA LYS A 361 11.34 11.06 8.99
C LYS A 361 10.86 10.03 7.97
N ARG A 362 9.57 10.01 7.65
CA ARG A 362 8.94 8.99 6.80
C ARG A 362 9.07 9.29 5.30
N TYR A 363 8.98 10.56 4.91
CA TYR A 363 8.93 10.97 3.50
C TYR A 363 10.20 11.65 3.02
N ASP A 364 10.56 11.40 1.76
CA ASP A 364 11.67 12.05 1.06
C ASP A 364 11.23 13.45 0.59
N ILE A 365 11.21 14.40 1.52
CA ILE A 365 10.87 15.80 1.27
C ILE A 365 12.16 16.63 1.16
N SER A 366 12.37 17.26 -0.01
CA SER A 366 13.50 18.16 -0.20
C SER A 366 13.30 19.46 0.59
N LYS A 367 14.39 20.21 0.82
CA LYS A 367 14.30 21.54 1.44
C LYS A 367 13.34 22.46 0.69
N GLU A 368 13.39 22.45 -0.64
CA GLU A 368 12.55 23.29 -1.48
C GLU A 368 11.08 22.90 -1.35
N ASP A 369 10.78 21.59 -1.37
CA ASP A 369 9.41 21.07 -1.19
C ASP A 369 8.86 21.42 0.19
N PHE A 370 9.67 21.25 1.23
CA PHE A 370 9.29 21.58 2.59
C PHE A 370 8.92 23.06 2.74
N ILE A 371 9.71 23.96 2.13
CA ILE A 371 9.44 25.40 2.17
C ILE A 371 8.16 25.73 1.39
N ILE A 372 7.91 25.09 0.25
CA ILE A 372 6.66 25.29 -0.51
C ILE A 372 5.46 24.80 0.30
N ALA A 373 5.59 23.65 0.98
CA ALA A 373 4.49 23.04 1.72
C ALA A 373 4.15 23.78 3.02
N PHE A 374 5.16 24.19 3.79
CA PHE A 374 4.98 24.68 5.17
C PHE A 374 5.47 26.10 5.41
N ASN A 375 6.11 26.73 4.42
CA ASN A 375 6.67 28.08 4.52
C ASN A 375 7.58 28.31 5.75
N ASN A 376 8.30 27.27 6.20
CA ASN A 376 9.14 27.33 7.39
C ASN A 376 10.52 26.72 7.15
N SER A 377 11.48 27.55 6.72
CA SER A 377 12.86 27.09 6.49
C SER A 377 13.60 26.72 7.78
N ASN A 378 13.29 27.38 8.90
CA ASN A 378 13.95 27.11 10.18
C ASN A 378 13.60 25.72 10.68
N ALA A 379 12.32 25.34 10.62
CA ALA A 379 11.86 23.99 10.95
C ALA A 379 12.59 22.93 10.14
N TYR A 380 12.75 23.12 8.82
CA TYR A 380 13.53 22.17 8.01
C TYR A 380 14.97 22.00 8.52
N TYR A 381 15.68 23.10 8.79
CA TYR A 381 17.05 23.03 9.28
C TYR A 381 17.14 22.44 10.69
N TYR A 382 16.19 22.75 11.56
CA TYR A 382 16.06 22.12 12.88
C TYR A 382 15.91 20.61 12.75
N LEU A 383 14.93 20.13 11.96
CA LEU A 383 14.69 18.71 11.73
C LEU A 383 15.91 18.03 11.09
N ALA A 384 16.57 18.72 10.15
CA ALA A 384 17.78 18.22 9.52
C ALA A 384 18.94 18.06 10.50
N LEU A 385 19.10 18.97 11.46
CA LEU A 385 20.13 18.85 12.50
C LEU A 385 19.76 17.79 13.55
N ARG A 386 18.47 17.72 13.91
CA ARG A 386 17.97 16.87 14.98
C ARG A 386 17.87 15.41 14.57
N TYR A 387 17.50 15.14 13.31
CA TYR A 387 17.10 13.81 12.84
C TYR A 387 17.94 13.22 11.70
N ASN A 388 18.73 13.98 10.93
CA ASN A 388 19.57 13.36 9.88
C ASN A 388 20.69 12.46 10.41
N GLY A 389 21.04 12.53 11.70
CA GLY A 389 22.15 11.79 12.29
C GLY A 389 21.81 10.43 12.91
N ILE A 390 20.54 10.01 12.89
CA ILE A 390 20.08 8.82 13.63
C ILE A 390 20.21 7.52 12.82
N ASP A 391 20.29 7.54 11.49
CA ASP A 391 20.69 6.36 10.70
C ASP A 391 20.95 6.76 9.23
N ASP A 392 22.21 6.94 8.83
CA ASP A 392 22.58 7.24 7.43
C ASP A 392 22.23 6.11 6.44
N LYS A 393 21.80 4.94 6.94
CA LYS A 393 21.23 3.85 6.13
C LYS A 393 19.75 4.07 5.77
N SER A 394 19.05 4.99 6.44
CA SER A 394 17.59 5.22 6.29
C SER A 394 17.18 6.18 5.16
N LYS A 395 18.13 6.94 4.58
CA LYS A 395 17.81 7.79 3.40
C LYS A 395 17.33 6.97 2.21
N ALA A 396 17.74 5.71 2.10
CA ALA A 396 17.28 4.79 1.05
C ALA A 396 15.90 4.17 1.36
N SER A 397 15.32 4.37 2.54
CA SER A 397 14.04 3.79 2.96
C SER A 397 12.90 4.81 3.12
N LYS A 398 13.16 6.10 2.85
CA LYS A 398 12.09 7.11 2.88
C LYS A 398 11.16 6.92 1.69
N ILE A 399 9.88 7.18 1.94
CA ILE A 399 8.81 7.05 0.94
C ILE A 399 8.80 8.32 0.07
N PRO A 400 8.58 8.24 -1.26
CA PRO A 400 8.38 9.42 -2.08
C PRO A 400 7.28 10.34 -1.52
N ILE A 401 7.47 11.65 -1.59
CA ILE A 401 6.53 12.62 -1.01
C ILE A 401 5.13 12.51 -1.62
N GLU A 402 5.00 12.06 -2.87
CA GLU A 402 3.73 11.85 -3.55
C GLU A 402 2.81 10.87 -2.84
N GLU A 403 3.37 9.88 -2.14
CA GLU A 403 2.60 8.86 -1.41
C GLU A 403 1.91 9.44 -0.16
N ILE A 404 2.31 10.63 0.31
CA ILE A 404 1.67 11.28 1.46
C ILE A 404 0.19 11.55 1.23
N LEU A 405 -0.20 11.75 -0.03
CA LEU A 405 -1.59 12.02 -0.42
C LEU A 405 -2.50 10.81 -0.18
N HIS A 406 -1.94 9.60 -0.19
CA HIS A 406 -2.63 8.34 0.04
C HIS A 406 -2.57 7.85 1.49
N ASP A 407 -1.74 8.47 2.34
CA ASP A 407 -1.52 8.02 3.71
C ASP A 407 -2.61 8.52 4.66
N LYS A 408 -3.46 7.61 5.14
CA LYS A 408 -4.57 7.92 6.06
C LYS A 408 -4.13 8.35 7.46
N THR A 409 -2.88 8.08 7.84
CA THR A 409 -2.34 8.48 9.16
C THR A 409 -1.97 9.96 9.23
N ILE A 410 -1.77 10.60 8.09
CA ILE A 410 -1.45 12.03 8.00
C ILE A 410 -2.75 12.83 7.92
N PRO A 411 -2.92 13.92 8.69
CA PRO A 411 -4.12 14.75 8.60
C PRO A 411 -4.22 15.51 7.28
N ALA A 412 -5.45 15.76 6.83
CA ALA A 412 -5.74 16.43 5.56
C ALA A 412 -5.03 17.80 5.40
N PRO A 413 -4.93 18.68 6.43
CA PRO A 413 -4.21 19.95 6.30
C PRO A 413 -2.74 19.78 5.87
N TYR A 414 -2.04 18.79 6.43
CA TYR A 414 -0.65 18.51 6.07
C TYR A 414 -0.53 17.95 4.65
N LYS A 415 -1.45 17.06 4.23
CA LYS A 415 -1.49 16.55 2.86
C LYS A 415 -1.72 17.67 1.85
N LYS A 416 -2.69 18.55 2.10
CA LYS A 416 -2.99 19.74 1.26
C LYS A 416 -1.81 20.72 1.20
N SER A 417 -1.07 20.86 2.30
CA SER A 417 0.19 21.61 2.30
C SER A 417 1.22 20.97 1.36
N CYS A 418 1.46 19.66 1.48
CA CYS A 418 2.40 18.92 0.63
C CYS A 418 1.95 18.85 -0.84
N GLU A 419 0.64 18.83 -1.10
CA GLU A 419 0.04 18.83 -2.42
C GLU A 419 0.56 20.00 -3.29
N LYS A 420 0.69 21.20 -2.73
CA LYS A 420 1.27 22.37 -3.42
C LYS A 420 2.72 22.13 -3.86
N ALA A 421 3.50 21.45 -3.02
CA ALA A 421 4.88 21.09 -3.34
C ALA A 421 4.97 19.99 -4.40
N ILE A 422 4.02 19.05 -4.42
CA ILE A 422 3.93 17.99 -5.42
C ILE A 422 3.54 18.56 -6.79
N TYR A 423 2.47 19.35 -6.85
CA TYR A 423 1.95 19.90 -8.12
C TYR A 423 2.81 21.01 -8.72
N LYS A 424 3.83 21.52 -8.02
CA LYS A 424 4.84 22.41 -8.64
C LYS A 424 5.53 21.76 -9.85
N ASN A 425 5.60 20.43 -9.85
CA ASN A 425 6.24 19.62 -10.89
C ASN A 425 5.23 19.21 -11.98
N TYR A 426 4.03 19.79 -12.01
CA TYR A 426 3.01 19.55 -13.02
C TYR A 426 2.89 20.78 -13.92
N VAL A 427 2.37 20.55 -15.13
CA VAL A 427 2.08 21.59 -16.11
C VAL A 427 0.62 21.46 -16.53
N LYS A 428 -0.06 22.61 -16.63
CA LYS A 428 -1.41 22.65 -17.18
C LYS A 428 -1.32 22.60 -18.71
N ILE A 429 -1.91 21.58 -19.32
CA ILE A 429 -2.03 21.42 -20.77
C ILE A 429 -3.53 21.33 -21.08
N ALA A 430 -4.05 22.36 -21.77
CA ALA A 430 -5.50 22.57 -21.87
C ALA A 430 -6.17 22.58 -20.48
N ASN A 431 -7.07 21.62 -20.19
CA ASN A 431 -7.78 21.50 -18.92
C ASN A 431 -7.20 20.41 -18.00
N GLU A 432 -6.08 19.78 -18.38
CA GLU A 432 -5.47 18.68 -17.62
C GLU A 432 -4.16 19.13 -16.94
N TYR A 433 -3.96 18.72 -15.68
CA TYR A 433 -2.67 18.84 -14.99
C TYR A 433 -1.84 17.59 -15.23
N VAL A 434 -0.78 17.73 -16.02
CA VAL A 434 0.07 16.63 -16.43
C VAL A 434 1.40 16.73 -15.69
N PRO A 435 1.90 15.64 -15.05
CA PRO A 435 3.24 15.65 -14.49
C PRO A 435 4.24 16.10 -15.55
N CYS A 436 5.15 17.03 -15.20
CA CYS A 436 6.14 17.59 -16.11
C CYS A 436 7.28 16.59 -16.36
N THR A 437 6.93 15.45 -16.95
CA THR A 437 7.84 14.37 -17.32
C THR A 437 7.64 14.01 -18.80
N ARG A 438 8.71 13.54 -19.46
CA ARG A 438 8.65 13.12 -20.87
C ARG A 438 7.54 12.10 -21.14
N SER A 439 7.37 11.12 -20.26
CA SER A 439 6.38 10.06 -20.43
C SER A 439 4.95 10.58 -20.27
N SER A 440 4.69 11.41 -19.25
CA SER A 440 3.35 11.95 -18.99
C SER A 440 2.89 12.90 -20.11
N ILE A 441 3.77 13.78 -20.58
CA ILE A 441 3.46 14.69 -21.69
C ILE A 441 3.24 13.90 -22.99
N ALA A 442 4.07 12.88 -23.26
CA ALA A 442 3.88 12.02 -24.43
C ALA A 442 2.55 11.27 -24.39
N ASN A 443 2.17 10.72 -23.23
CA ASN A 443 0.89 10.04 -23.06
C ASN A 443 -0.28 10.99 -23.28
N HIS A 444 -0.19 12.22 -22.76
CA HIS A 444 -1.19 13.26 -23.00
C HIS A 444 -1.32 13.59 -24.51
N VAL A 445 -0.22 13.72 -25.25
CA VAL A 445 -0.23 13.90 -26.71
C VAL A 445 -0.91 12.74 -27.41
N LEU A 446 -0.57 11.50 -27.05
CA LEU A 446 -1.15 10.32 -27.69
C LEU A 446 -2.66 10.28 -27.47
N LYS A 447 -3.10 10.42 -26.23
CA LYS A 447 -4.51 10.40 -25.83
C LYS A 447 -5.33 11.47 -26.56
N THR A 448 -4.82 12.70 -26.64
CA THR A 448 -5.60 13.85 -27.14
C THR A 448 -5.47 14.06 -28.65
N ARG A 449 -4.34 13.66 -29.27
CA ARG A 449 -4.04 13.98 -30.68
C ARG A 449 -3.77 12.77 -31.58
N ALA A 450 -3.55 11.58 -31.02
CA ALA A 450 -3.26 10.36 -31.78
C ALA A 450 -4.46 9.40 -31.91
N LEU A 451 -5.70 9.91 -31.92
CA LEU A 451 -6.90 9.08 -32.14
C LEU A 451 -6.91 8.41 -33.53
N ASN A 452 -6.27 9.08 -34.50
CA ASN A 452 -6.04 8.56 -35.84
C ASN A 452 -4.55 8.31 -36.06
N ASP A 453 -4.22 7.68 -37.19
CA ASP A 453 -2.84 7.35 -37.53
C ASP A 453 -1.93 8.57 -37.55
N LEU A 454 -0.83 8.48 -36.81
CA LEU A 454 0.28 9.42 -36.86
C LEU A 454 1.57 8.69 -37.24
N THR A 455 2.44 9.38 -37.98
CA THR A 455 3.86 8.99 -38.04
C THR A 455 4.60 9.45 -36.78
N PHE A 456 5.79 8.88 -36.57
CA PHE A 456 6.64 9.31 -35.46
C PHE A 456 7.07 10.78 -35.59
N GLU A 457 7.28 11.26 -36.82
CA GLU A 457 7.59 12.66 -37.09
C GLU A 457 6.43 13.58 -36.73
N GLU A 458 5.19 13.23 -37.12
CA GLU A 458 3.99 14.01 -36.80
C GLU A 458 3.76 14.09 -35.29
N PHE A 459 3.86 12.94 -34.60
CA PHE A 459 3.82 12.89 -33.13
C PHE A 459 4.89 13.78 -32.50
N SER A 460 6.12 13.72 -33.00
CA SER A 460 7.23 14.52 -32.47
C SER A 460 6.96 16.01 -32.61
N CYS A 461 6.45 16.47 -33.77
CA CYS A 461 6.07 17.87 -33.97
C CYS A 461 5.02 18.32 -32.95
N ILE A 462 3.92 17.57 -32.80
CA ILE A 462 2.85 17.90 -31.84
C ILE A 462 3.40 17.95 -30.41
N TYR A 463 4.26 16.99 -30.06
CA TYR A 463 4.90 16.95 -28.75
C TYR A 463 5.80 18.18 -28.51
N PHE A 464 6.59 18.62 -29.49
CA PHE A 464 7.41 19.83 -29.36
C PHE A 464 6.59 21.12 -29.34
N ASP A 465 5.47 21.19 -30.06
CA ASP A 465 4.54 22.32 -30.00
C ASP A 465 4.00 22.47 -28.57
N ILE A 466 3.58 21.37 -27.94
CA ILE A 466 3.15 21.38 -26.53
C ILE A 466 4.30 21.78 -25.60
N LEU A 467 5.52 21.27 -25.82
CA LEU A 467 6.69 21.69 -25.02
C LEU A 467 6.98 23.19 -25.17
N GLN A 468 6.73 23.77 -26.34
CA GLN A 468 6.88 25.20 -26.57
C GLN A 468 5.83 25.98 -25.78
N ASP A 469 4.57 25.55 -25.78
CA ASP A 469 3.48 26.20 -25.04
C ASP A 469 3.73 26.22 -23.53
N ILE A 470 4.34 25.17 -22.97
CA ILE A 470 4.71 25.10 -21.54
C ILE A 470 6.12 25.64 -21.23
N ASN A 471 6.82 26.24 -22.21
CA ASN A 471 8.18 26.78 -22.10
C ASN A 471 9.25 25.75 -21.64
N LYS A 472 9.21 24.53 -22.20
CA LYS A 472 10.15 23.42 -21.91
C LYS A 472 10.90 22.86 -23.13
N ASN A 473 10.76 23.46 -24.30
CA ASN A 473 11.33 22.94 -25.56
C ASN A 473 12.87 22.79 -25.54
N ASP A 474 13.58 23.64 -24.79
CA ASP A 474 15.05 23.61 -24.72
C ASP A 474 15.61 22.60 -23.71
N ASP A 475 14.77 21.90 -22.94
CA ASP A 475 15.21 20.98 -21.90
C ASP A 475 15.50 19.58 -22.48
N PRO A 476 16.77 19.12 -22.47
CA PRO A 476 17.17 17.86 -23.10
C PRO A 476 16.51 16.63 -22.47
N ARG A 477 16.00 16.71 -21.23
CA ARG A 477 15.29 15.60 -20.57
C ARG A 477 13.99 15.22 -21.28
N PHE A 478 13.42 16.14 -22.03
CA PHE A 478 12.17 15.94 -22.76
C PHE A 478 12.38 15.49 -24.21
N SER A 479 13.61 15.28 -24.66
CA SER A 479 13.87 14.86 -26.04
C SER A 479 13.23 13.51 -26.38
N VAL A 480 12.57 13.46 -27.55
CA VAL A 480 11.94 12.27 -28.15
C VAL A 480 12.53 11.91 -29.52
N MET A 481 13.64 12.53 -29.93
CA MET A 481 14.14 12.42 -31.32
C MET A 481 14.96 11.15 -31.61
N ASP A 482 15.28 10.35 -30.59
CA ASP A 482 16.14 9.19 -30.74
C ASP A 482 15.38 7.91 -31.12
N ARG A 483 16.03 7.04 -31.90
CA ARG A 483 15.46 5.73 -32.29
C ARG A 483 15.10 4.85 -31.09
N GLY A 484 15.75 5.04 -29.94
CA GLY A 484 15.41 4.35 -28.70
C GLY A 484 14.06 4.78 -28.14
N TYR A 485 13.65 6.04 -28.33
CA TYR A 485 12.32 6.51 -27.98
C TYR A 485 11.25 5.93 -28.90
N GLU A 486 11.47 5.94 -30.22
CA GLU A 486 10.57 5.30 -31.20
C GLU A 486 10.29 3.83 -30.82
N ASN A 487 11.34 3.06 -30.48
CA ASN A 487 11.20 1.67 -30.05
C ASN A 487 10.46 1.51 -28.71
N ARG A 488 10.70 2.41 -27.74
CA ARG A 488 9.97 2.41 -26.46
C ARG A 488 8.49 2.72 -26.67
N LEU A 489 8.18 3.67 -27.55
CA LEU A 489 6.81 3.98 -27.94
C LEU A 489 6.16 2.78 -28.62
N ALA A 490 6.89 2.07 -29.50
CA ALA A 490 6.41 0.83 -30.11
C ALA A 490 6.06 -0.27 -29.12
N ALA A 491 6.80 -0.38 -28.02
CA ALA A 491 6.54 -1.32 -26.94
C ALA A 491 5.44 -0.85 -25.96
N SER A 492 5.02 0.41 -26.00
CA SER A 492 4.05 0.96 -25.04
C SER A 492 2.67 0.32 -25.18
N ASN A 493 1.99 0.11 -24.06
CA ASN A 493 0.62 -0.38 -23.99
C ASN A 493 -0.44 0.70 -24.29
N MET A 494 -0.02 1.89 -24.71
CA MET A 494 -0.89 3.01 -25.06
C MET A 494 -1.01 3.25 -26.56
N VAL A 495 -0.37 2.44 -27.40
CA VAL A 495 -0.42 2.60 -28.86
C VAL A 495 -0.50 1.26 -29.58
N LEU A 496 -1.13 1.25 -30.76
CA LEU A 496 -1.01 0.17 -31.73
C LEU A 496 -0.31 0.68 -32.98
N TRP A 497 0.69 -0.08 -33.43
CA TRP A 497 1.46 0.23 -34.63
C TRP A 497 0.95 -0.57 -35.81
N LYS A 498 1.06 0.04 -36.99
CA LYS A 498 0.70 -0.58 -38.25
C LYS A 498 1.71 -0.33 -39.36
N TYR A 499 1.39 -0.83 -40.55
CA TYR A 499 2.26 -0.70 -41.72
C TYR A 499 2.64 0.76 -42.01
N GLY A 500 3.87 0.98 -42.48
CA GLY A 500 4.38 2.31 -42.82
C GLY A 500 4.86 3.14 -41.63
N LYS A 501 5.18 2.51 -40.49
CA LYS A 501 5.62 3.19 -39.25
C LYS A 501 4.59 4.21 -38.71
N LYS A 502 3.31 3.87 -38.88
CA LYS A 502 2.21 4.65 -38.32
C LYS A 502 1.72 3.99 -37.05
N PHE A 503 1.16 4.79 -36.15
CA PHE A 503 0.53 4.31 -34.94
C PHE A 503 -0.59 5.24 -34.51
N ARG A 504 -1.45 4.75 -33.62
CA ARG A 504 -2.49 5.55 -32.96
C ARG A 504 -2.59 5.16 -31.49
N TYR A 505 -3.25 6.00 -30.71
CA TYR A 505 -3.56 5.75 -29.31
C TYR A 505 -4.51 4.55 -29.17
N TYR A 506 -4.17 3.69 -28.23
CA TYR A 506 -4.96 2.51 -27.85
C TYR A 506 -4.55 2.08 -26.45
N ASN A 507 -5.42 2.28 -25.46
CA ASN A 507 -5.16 1.91 -24.07
C ASN A 507 -5.41 0.41 -23.85
N ILE A 508 -4.39 -0.44 -24.01
CA ILE A 508 -4.54 -1.91 -23.87
C ILE A 508 -5.12 -2.28 -22.50
N LYS A 509 -4.82 -1.52 -21.44
CA LYS A 509 -5.28 -1.84 -20.08
C LYS A 509 -6.78 -1.61 -19.86
N SER A 510 -7.45 -0.82 -20.71
CA SER A 510 -8.88 -0.56 -20.56
C SER A 510 -9.76 -1.66 -21.16
N TYR A 511 -9.19 -2.59 -21.92
CA TYR A 511 -9.92 -3.71 -22.54
C TYR A 511 -9.82 -5.01 -21.74
N ASP A 512 -10.86 -5.84 -21.86
CA ASP A 512 -10.88 -7.24 -21.41
C ASP A 512 -10.70 -8.19 -22.61
N PHE A 513 -9.55 -8.85 -22.72
CA PHE A 513 -9.19 -9.71 -23.86
C PHE A 513 -9.59 -11.19 -23.69
N VAL A 514 -10.34 -11.56 -22.65
CA VAL A 514 -10.74 -12.97 -22.44
C VAL A 514 -11.47 -13.52 -23.65
N GLU A 515 -12.48 -12.80 -24.16
CA GLU A 515 -13.26 -13.20 -25.34
C GLU A 515 -12.40 -13.26 -26.61
N LEU A 516 -11.50 -12.28 -26.79
CA LEU A 516 -10.54 -12.30 -27.90
C LEU A 516 -9.71 -13.59 -27.90
N PHE A 517 -9.16 -13.99 -26.77
CA PHE A 517 -8.34 -15.20 -26.67
C PHE A 517 -9.15 -16.49 -26.84
N GLU A 518 -10.34 -16.57 -26.24
CA GLU A 518 -11.25 -17.70 -26.40
C GLU A 518 -11.63 -17.91 -27.87
N MET A 519 -12.00 -16.83 -28.58
CA MET A 519 -12.42 -16.89 -29.98
C MET A 519 -11.25 -17.18 -30.93
N LEU A 520 -10.08 -16.57 -30.71
CA LEU A 520 -8.91 -16.83 -31.55
C LEU A 520 -8.32 -18.23 -31.30
N SER A 521 -8.46 -18.77 -30.09
CA SER A 521 -8.01 -20.11 -29.71
C SER A 521 -6.58 -20.44 -30.15
N LEU A 522 -5.66 -19.47 -29.99
CA LEU A 522 -4.31 -19.50 -30.58
C LEU A 522 -3.47 -20.74 -30.23
N LYS A 523 -3.75 -21.41 -29.11
CA LYS A 523 -3.03 -22.61 -28.64
C LYS A 523 -3.29 -23.87 -29.47
N GLN A 524 -4.32 -23.87 -30.31
CA GLN A 524 -4.69 -25.02 -31.13
C GLN A 524 -3.76 -25.22 -32.34
N TYR A 525 -3.09 -24.16 -32.79
CA TYR A 525 -2.21 -24.20 -33.96
C TYR A 525 -0.84 -24.79 -33.61
N GLN A 526 -0.33 -25.68 -34.46
CA GLN A 526 0.95 -26.35 -34.30
C GLN A 526 1.68 -26.47 -35.66
N ASP A 527 2.98 -26.22 -35.64
CA ASP A 527 3.91 -26.33 -36.76
C ASP A 527 3.45 -25.63 -38.06
N ILE A 528 2.87 -24.43 -37.93
CA ILE A 528 2.27 -23.67 -39.03
C ILE A 528 2.55 -22.16 -38.94
N GLU A 529 2.65 -21.50 -40.09
CA GLU A 529 2.80 -20.04 -40.18
C GLU A 529 1.51 -19.39 -40.72
N PHE A 530 1.01 -18.38 -39.99
CA PHE A 530 -0.11 -17.54 -40.41
C PHE A 530 0.30 -16.06 -40.43
N SER A 531 -0.26 -15.30 -41.36
CA SER A 531 -0.39 -13.85 -41.20
C SER A 531 -1.64 -13.55 -40.38
N THR A 532 -1.59 -12.53 -39.52
CA THR A 532 -2.76 -12.09 -38.74
C THR A 532 -3.93 -11.63 -39.61
N LEU A 533 -3.70 -11.37 -40.90
CA LEU A 533 -4.78 -11.12 -41.87
C LEU A 533 -5.77 -12.28 -41.95
N LYS A 534 -5.32 -13.52 -41.71
CA LYS A 534 -6.20 -14.69 -41.62
C LYS A 534 -7.24 -14.51 -40.51
N PHE A 535 -6.79 -14.16 -39.32
CA PHE A 535 -7.67 -13.95 -38.15
C PHE A 535 -8.54 -12.71 -38.31
N PHE A 536 -7.99 -11.63 -38.86
CA PHE A 536 -8.73 -10.40 -39.14
C PHE A 536 -9.92 -10.65 -40.09
N ARG A 537 -9.72 -11.46 -41.14
CA ARG A 537 -10.77 -11.86 -42.09
C ARG A 537 -11.75 -12.88 -41.51
N LEU A 538 -11.26 -13.77 -40.64
CA LEU A 538 -12.08 -14.80 -39.99
C LEU A 538 -13.06 -14.20 -38.97
N TYR A 539 -12.60 -13.22 -38.21
CA TYR A 539 -13.33 -12.66 -37.06
C TYR A 539 -13.55 -11.14 -37.20
N PRO A 540 -14.14 -10.65 -38.31
CA PRO A 540 -14.26 -9.20 -38.57
C PRO A 540 -15.08 -8.48 -37.50
N GLU A 541 -16.07 -9.15 -36.93
CA GLU A 541 -16.91 -8.60 -35.87
C GLU A 541 -16.16 -8.49 -34.54
N LEU A 542 -15.34 -9.48 -34.21
CA LEU A 542 -14.45 -9.43 -33.06
C LEU A 542 -13.45 -8.28 -33.20
N MET A 543 -12.91 -8.04 -34.40
CA MET A 543 -12.00 -6.92 -34.64
C MET A 543 -12.68 -5.57 -34.36
N LYS A 544 -13.95 -5.39 -34.75
CA LYS A 544 -14.69 -4.15 -34.45
C LYS A 544 -14.89 -3.92 -32.95
N VAL A 545 -15.25 -4.96 -32.19
CA VAL A 545 -15.48 -4.88 -30.73
C VAL A 545 -14.24 -4.39 -29.99
N TYR A 546 -13.07 -4.80 -30.46
CA TYR A 546 -11.79 -4.40 -29.87
C TYR A 546 -11.15 -3.19 -30.57
N ASP A 547 -11.88 -2.52 -31.48
CA ASP A 547 -11.37 -1.44 -32.36
C ASP A 547 -10.00 -1.81 -32.95
N ILE A 548 -9.91 -2.94 -33.64
CA ILE A 548 -8.73 -3.39 -34.38
C ILE A 548 -8.99 -3.11 -35.86
N ARG A 549 -8.17 -2.25 -36.46
CA ARG A 549 -8.48 -1.67 -37.78
C ARG A 549 -7.84 -2.41 -38.96
N ASP A 550 -6.75 -3.15 -38.71
CA ASP A 550 -6.08 -3.96 -39.72
C ASP A 550 -5.29 -5.13 -39.12
N GLU A 551 -4.70 -5.96 -39.99
CA GLU A 551 -3.91 -7.11 -39.59
C GLU A 551 -2.65 -6.74 -38.79
N TYR A 552 -2.10 -5.54 -39.02
CA TYR A 552 -0.87 -5.08 -38.38
C TYR A 552 -1.13 -4.68 -36.94
N GLU A 553 -2.25 -3.98 -36.69
CA GLU A 553 -2.73 -3.68 -35.34
C GLU A 553 -2.99 -4.95 -34.55
N LEU A 554 -3.66 -5.96 -35.15
CA LEU A 554 -3.87 -7.26 -34.50
C LEU A 554 -2.55 -7.92 -34.13
N HIS A 555 -1.58 -7.93 -35.05
CA HIS A 555 -0.25 -8.48 -34.78
C HIS A 555 0.45 -7.73 -33.64
N ASN A 556 0.40 -6.41 -33.64
CA ASN A 556 1.05 -5.58 -32.61
C ASN A 556 0.39 -5.78 -31.23
N LEU A 557 -0.93 -5.84 -31.20
CA LEU A 557 -1.71 -6.13 -30.00
C LEU A 557 -1.34 -7.50 -29.44
N LEU A 558 -1.49 -8.56 -30.25
CA LEU A 558 -1.17 -9.94 -29.84
C LEU A 558 0.28 -10.06 -29.36
N LYS A 559 1.23 -9.38 -29.99
CA LYS A 559 2.63 -9.36 -29.56
C LYS A 559 2.83 -8.77 -28.15
N LYS A 560 1.96 -7.85 -27.72
CA LYS A 560 2.01 -7.20 -26.40
C LYS A 560 1.27 -8.01 -25.33
N ILE A 561 0.17 -8.67 -25.69
CA ILE A 561 -0.70 -9.37 -24.74
C ILE A 561 -0.44 -10.88 -24.64
N CYS A 562 0.16 -11.52 -25.67
CA CYS A 562 0.57 -12.92 -25.62
C CYS A 562 1.92 -13.03 -24.91
N THR A 563 1.90 -13.34 -23.61
CA THR A 563 3.12 -13.55 -22.83
C THR A 563 3.77 -14.89 -23.19
N ILE A 564 5.11 -14.95 -23.10
CA ILE A 564 5.88 -16.18 -23.39
C ILE A 564 5.48 -17.31 -22.43
N ASP A 565 5.12 -16.99 -21.20
CA ASP A 565 4.71 -17.97 -20.18
C ASP A 565 3.37 -18.64 -20.53
N GLU A 566 2.41 -17.88 -21.05
CA GLU A 566 1.09 -18.40 -21.41
C GLU A 566 1.05 -19.04 -22.80
N TYR A 567 1.90 -18.57 -23.72
CA TYR A 567 1.94 -18.97 -25.13
C TYR A 567 3.37 -19.29 -25.61
N PRO A 568 4.04 -20.30 -25.03
CA PRO A 568 5.45 -20.59 -25.32
C PRO A 568 5.71 -21.06 -26.76
N ASN A 569 4.68 -21.57 -27.44
CA ASN A 569 4.78 -22.08 -28.80
C ASN A 569 4.49 -21.02 -29.87
N ILE A 570 4.28 -19.75 -29.50
CA ILE A 570 3.98 -18.67 -30.45
C ILE A 570 5.20 -17.79 -30.63
N THR A 571 5.65 -17.62 -31.87
CA THR A 571 6.74 -16.71 -32.24
C THR A 571 6.25 -15.65 -33.21
N PHE A 572 6.29 -14.39 -32.80
CA PHE A 572 5.98 -13.25 -33.67
C PHE A 572 7.16 -12.97 -34.60
N LYS A 573 6.99 -13.24 -35.91
CA LYS A 573 8.00 -13.01 -36.95
C LYS A 573 7.91 -11.57 -37.47
N ARG A 574 8.43 -11.32 -38.68
CA ARG A 574 8.23 -10.04 -39.35
C ARG A 574 6.72 -9.82 -39.53
N MET A 575 6.24 -8.70 -39.00
CA MET A 575 4.84 -8.29 -39.08
C MET A 575 4.33 -8.36 -40.53
N PRO A 576 3.14 -8.94 -40.79
CA PRO A 576 2.13 -9.41 -39.83
C PRO A 576 2.20 -10.92 -39.47
N ASN A 577 3.34 -11.60 -39.69
CA ASN A 577 3.40 -13.07 -39.59
C ASN A 577 3.64 -13.60 -38.16
N ILE A 578 2.93 -14.68 -37.81
CA ILE A 578 3.04 -15.45 -36.57
C ILE A 578 3.36 -16.90 -36.92
N GLU A 579 4.35 -17.46 -36.23
CA GLU A 579 4.71 -18.87 -36.28
C GLU A 579 4.19 -19.59 -35.03
N PHE A 580 3.52 -20.72 -35.23
CA PHE A 580 3.05 -21.60 -34.17
C PHE A 580 3.88 -22.90 -34.21
N GLY A 581 4.57 -23.24 -33.13
CA GLY A 581 5.48 -24.38 -33.07
C GLY A 581 6.71 -24.19 -33.97
N THR A 582 7.07 -25.24 -34.74
CA THR A 582 8.21 -25.24 -35.67
C THR A 582 7.69 -25.35 -37.11
N ALA A 583 7.20 -24.24 -37.65
CA ALA A 583 6.61 -24.22 -38.99
C ALA A 583 7.63 -24.54 -40.11
N ASN A 584 7.26 -25.44 -41.01
CA ASN A 584 7.99 -25.68 -42.26
C ASN A 584 7.21 -25.08 -43.43
N ARG A 585 7.59 -23.86 -43.82
CA ARG A 585 6.93 -23.10 -44.88
C ARG A 585 6.93 -23.84 -46.23
N ASP A 586 8.03 -24.48 -46.61
CA ASP A 586 8.09 -25.20 -47.88
C ASP A 586 7.12 -26.39 -47.87
N ASN A 587 7.04 -27.11 -46.75
CA ASN A 587 6.05 -28.18 -46.61
C ASN A 587 4.61 -27.62 -46.66
N GLN A 588 4.34 -26.50 -45.98
CA GLN A 588 3.04 -25.83 -45.99
C GLN A 588 2.62 -25.39 -47.42
N VAL A 589 3.55 -24.85 -48.21
CA VAL A 589 3.33 -24.50 -49.62
C VAL A 589 3.07 -25.74 -50.46
N LEU A 590 3.92 -26.78 -50.32
CA LEU A 590 3.80 -28.02 -51.08
C LEU A 590 2.47 -28.72 -50.82
N GLU A 591 2.05 -28.81 -49.57
CA GLU A 591 0.81 -29.47 -49.18
C GLU A 591 -0.42 -28.78 -49.78
N LEU A 592 -0.46 -27.45 -49.77
CA LEU A 592 -1.53 -26.71 -50.43
C LEU A 592 -1.45 -26.88 -51.95
N LEU A 593 -0.25 -26.87 -52.53
CA LEU A 593 -0.05 -27.02 -53.98
C LEU A 593 -0.57 -28.38 -54.47
N ILE A 594 -0.29 -29.45 -53.73
CA ILE A 594 -0.80 -30.81 -53.98
C ILE A 594 -2.34 -30.83 -53.97
N SER A 595 -2.96 -30.07 -53.08
CA SER A 595 -4.43 -30.04 -52.95
C SER A 595 -5.14 -29.21 -54.03
N LEU A 596 -4.42 -28.36 -54.77
CA LEU A 596 -5.02 -27.44 -55.74
C LEU A 596 -4.58 -27.71 -57.19
N ALA A 597 -3.47 -28.43 -57.39
CA ALA A 597 -2.96 -28.72 -58.73
C ALA A 597 -3.99 -29.52 -59.58
N PRO A 598 -4.16 -29.19 -60.89
CA PRO A 598 -3.46 -28.16 -61.63
C PRO A 598 -4.02 -26.74 -61.38
N ILE A 599 -3.14 -25.77 -61.08
CA ILE A 599 -3.52 -24.39 -60.74
C ILE A 599 -2.52 -23.39 -61.34
N THR A 600 -2.95 -22.19 -61.71
CA THR A 600 -2.01 -21.13 -62.14
C THR A 600 -1.20 -20.61 -60.95
N ASN A 601 -0.05 -19.98 -61.19
CA ASN A 601 0.72 -19.36 -60.10
C ASN A 601 -0.05 -18.22 -59.41
N SER A 602 -0.79 -17.40 -60.16
CA SER A 602 -1.61 -16.32 -59.61
C SER A 602 -2.77 -16.84 -58.78
N ASP A 603 -3.45 -17.89 -59.24
CA ASP A 603 -4.56 -18.49 -58.51
C ASP A 603 -4.03 -19.19 -57.25
N PHE A 604 -2.89 -19.88 -57.34
CA PHE A 604 -2.26 -20.50 -56.16
C PHE A 604 -1.91 -19.48 -55.10
N ALA A 605 -1.28 -18.36 -55.48
CA ALA A 605 -0.93 -17.30 -54.54
C ALA A 605 -2.18 -16.68 -53.89
N THR A 606 -3.28 -16.55 -54.65
CA THR A 606 -4.57 -16.08 -54.15
C THR A 606 -5.17 -17.07 -53.13
N GLU A 607 -5.12 -18.37 -53.41
CA GLU A 607 -5.59 -19.39 -52.48
C GLU A 607 -4.69 -19.50 -51.23
N TYR A 608 -3.36 -19.34 -51.37
CA TYR A 608 -2.45 -19.28 -50.23
C TYR A 608 -2.75 -18.08 -49.33
N GLU A 609 -3.06 -16.92 -49.91
CA GLU A 609 -3.47 -15.73 -49.14
C GLU A 609 -4.80 -15.97 -48.40
N LYS A 610 -5.77 -16.64 -49.01
CA LYS A 610 -7.04 -16.98 -48.35
C LYS A 610 -6.82 -17.98 -47.21
N GLU A 611 -5.97 -18.98 -47.43
CA GLU A 611 -5.75 -20.04 -46.44
C GLU A 611 -4.90 -19.57 -45.26
N TYR A 612 -3.82 -18.82 -45.53
CA TYR A 612 -2.81 -18.49 -44.51
C TYR A 612 -2.66 -16.99 -44.22
N GLY A 613 -3.38 -16.12 -44.94
CA GLY A 613 -3.35 -14.66 -44.77
C GLY A 613 -2.11 -13.96 -45.36
N VAL A 614 -1.17 -14.70 -45.95
CA VAL A 614 0.06 -14.11 -46.51
C VAL A 614 -0.26 -13.53 -47.88
N SER A 615 -0.01 -12.23 -48.08
CA SER A 615 -0.33 -11.54 -49.34
C SER A 615 0.18 -12.29 -50.58
N ALA A 616 -0.67 -12.44 -51.60
CA ALA A 616 -0.34 -13.12 -52.85
C ALA A 616 0.95 -12.58 -53.50
N ASN A 617 1.19 -11.26 -53.41
CA ASN A 617 2.43 -10.64 -53.89
C ASN A 617 3.67 -11.17 -53.15
N THR A 618 3.57 -11.37 -51.83
CA THR A 618 4.65 -11.91 -51.00
C THR A 618 4.90 -13.38 -51.32
N VAL A 619 3.83 -14.16 -51.54
CA VAL A 619 3.91 -15.58 -51.93
C VAL A 619 4.63 -15.71 -53.27
N LEU A 620 4.20 -14.98 -54.29
CA LEU A 620 4.81 -15.00 -55.62
C LEU A 620 6.29 -14.58 -55.59
N ALA A 621 6.63 -13.58 -54.78
CA ALA A 621 7.99 -13.06 -54.71
C ALA A 621 8.95 -13.94 -53.91
N ASN A 622 8.48 -14.63 -52.86
CA ASN A 622 9.39 -15.25 -51.88
C ASN A 622 9.15 -16.74 -51.60
N TYR A 623 7.94 -17.27 -51.83
CA TYR A 623 7.57 -18.62 -51.36
C TYR A 623 7.66 -19.67 -52.48
N MET A 624 7.65 -19.26 -53.75
CA MET A 624 7.56 -20.20 -54.89
C MET A 624 8.91 -20.75 -55.37
N THR A 625 10.03 -20.22 -54.88
CA THR A 625 11.39 -20.47 -55.39
C THR A 625 11.80 -21.95 -55.43
N ASN A 626 11.24 -22.79 -54.55
CA ASN A 626 11.61 -24.21 -54.44
C ASN A 626 10.69 -25.15 -55.25
N PHE A 627 9.72 -24.61 -56.01
CA PHE A 627 8.65 -25.40 -56.66
C PHE A 627 8.67 -25.36 -58.20
N ASP A 628 9.76 -24.85 -58.79
CA ASP A 628 9.92 -24.73 -60.26
C ASP A 628 9.72 -26.07 -60.99
N LEU A 629 10.08 -27.19 -60.34
CA LEU A 629 9.94 -28.53 -60.92
C LEU A 629 8.49 -28.93 -61.22
N TYR A 630 7.51 -28.29 -60.58
CA TYR A 630 6.08 -28.49 -60.81
C TYR A 630 5.49 -27.45 -61.77
N PHE A 631 6.25 -26.42 -62.16
CA PHE A 631 5.76 -25.27 -62.91
C PHE A 631 6.02 -25.42 -64.41
N TYR A 632 4.95 -25.49 -65.21
CA TYR A 632 5.03 -25.61 -66.66
C TYR A 632 3.94 -24.80 -67.37
N ASN A 633 4.35 -23.96 -68.32
CA ASN A 633 3.46 -23.10 -69.13
C ASN A 633 2.45 -22.27 -68.30
N GLY A 634 2.89 -21.71 -67.17
CA GLY A 634 2.03 -20.87 -66.31
C GLY A 634 1.17 -21.64 -65.31
N PHE A 635 1.27 -22.97 -65.27
CA PHE A 635 0.53 -23.82 -64.34
C PHE A 635 1.46 -24.66 -63.49
N TYR A 636 1.12 -24.81 -62.22
CA TYR A 636 1.63 -25.90 -61.41
C TYR A 636 0.86 -27.16 -61.75
N LYS A 637 1.56 -28.19 -62.23
CA LYS A 637 1.00 -29.50 -62.55
C LYS A 637 1.73 -30.56 -61.75
N ILE A 638 0.96 -31.39 -61.08
CA ILE A 638 1.44 -32.56 -60.35
C ILE A 638 0.69 -33.74 -60.95
N ASP A 639 1.42 -34.66 -61.56
CA ASP A 639 0.83 -35.87 -62.13
C ASP A 639 0.44 -36.80 -60.99
N PHE A 640 -0.85 -37.11 -60.88
CA PHE A 640 -1.38 -37.98 -59.85
C PHE A 640 -1.76 -39.35 -60.41
N PRO A 641 -1.35 -40.46 -59.78
CA PRO A 641 -1.83 -41.77 -60.15
C PRO A 641 -3.32 -41.93 -59.84
N ALA A 642 -4.03 -42.68 -60.68
CA ALA A 642 -5.45 -42.96 -60.47
C ALA A 642 -5.67 -43.84 -59.25
N LEU A 643 -6.69 -43.53 -58.43
CA LEU A 643 -7.02 -44.30 -57.23
C LEU A 643 -7.58 -45.69 -57.63
N PRO A 644 -6.95 -46.81 -57.22
CA PRO A 644 -7.48 -48.14 -57.47
C PRO A 644 -8.83 -48.35 -56.80
N ASN A 645 -9.77 -49.01 -57.49
CA ASN A 645 -11.13 -49.25 -56.98
C ASN A 645 -11.17 -49.91 -55.60
N ILE A 646 -10.25 -50.86 -55.32
CA ILE A 646 -10.16 -51.54 -54.01
C ILE A 646 -9.88 -50.56 -52.87
N ILE A 647 -9.05 -49.55 -53.12
CA ILE A 647 -8.72 -48.50 -52.16
C ILE A 647 -9.91 -47.54 -52.03
N ALA A 648 -10.51 -47.14 -53.15
CA ALA A 648 -11.68 -46.27 -53.19
C ALA A 648 -12.87 -46.84 -52.38
N ASP A 649 -13.22 -48.11 -52.60
CA ASP A 649 -14.33 -48.79 -51.89
C ASP A 649 -14.08 -48.83 -50.38
N LYS A 650 -12.84 -49.11 -49.96
CA LYS A 650 -12.48 -49.18 -48.55
C LYS A 650 -12.42 -47.79 -47.90
N LEU A 651 -12.01 -46.74 -48.62
CA LEU A 651 -12.08 -45.36 -48.16
C LEU A 651 -13.54 -44.90 -47.99
N ASN A 652 -14.43 -45.24 -48.93
CA ASN A 652 -15.86 -44.94 -48.81
C ASN A 652 -16.50 -45.54 -47.54
N ILE A 653 -16.03 -46.71 -47.09
CA ILE A 653 -16.50 -47.33 -45.84
C ILE A 653 -15.96 -46.61 -44.59
N LYS A 654 -14.82 -45.93 -44.70
CA LYS A 654 -14.14 -45.27 -43.57
C LYS A 654 -14.52 -43.79 -43.44
N LEU A 655 -14.77 -43.12 -44.57
CA LEU A 655 -15.17 -41.72 -44.65
C LEU A 655 -16.70 -41.60 -44.68
N ASN A 656 -17.35 -41.87 -43.54
CA ASN A 656 -18.82 -41.91 -43.44
C ASN A 656 -19.47 -40.57 -43.06
N ASP A 657 -18.67 -39.58 -42.65
CA ASP A 657 -19.14 -38.26 -42.26
C ASP A 657 -19.19 -37.32 -43.47
N ASP A 658 -20.00 -36.27 -43.34
CA ASP A 658 -20.19 -35.30 -44.41
C ASP A 658 -19.06 -34.27 -44.52
N PHE A 659 -18.13 -34.25 -43.56
CA PHE A 659 -17.01 -33.31 -43.48
C PHE A 659 -15.75 -33.99 -42.96
N TYR A 660 -14.63 -33.72 -43.63
CA TYR A 660 -13.30 -34.12 -43.17
C TYR A 660 -12.27 -33.02 -43.46
N LEU A 661 -11.29 -32.84 -42.57
CA LEU A 661 -10.08 -32.12 -42.95
C LEU A 661 -9.25 -32.96 -43.93
N LEU A 662 -8.53 -32.33 -44.85
CA LEU A 662 -7.66 -33.06 -45.77
C LEU A 662 -6.53 -33.81 -45.03
N SER A 663 -6.05 -33.28 -43.90
CA SER A 663 -5.10 -33.96 -43.01
C SER A 663 -5.69 -35.24 -42.43
N GLU A 664 -6.93 -35.23 -41.97
CA GLU A 664 -7.60 -36.41 -41.40
C GLU A 664 -7.81 -37.51 -42.44
N ILE A 665 -8.20 -37.12 -43.66
CA ILE A 665 -8.29 -38.07 -44.78
C ILE A 665 -6.91 -38.69 -45.05
N ARG A 666 -5.83 -37.90 -45.04
CA ARG A 666 -4.46 -38.40 -45.19
C ARG A 666 -4.10 -39.38 -44.08
N ASP A 667 -4.39 -39.06 -42.82
CA ASP A 667 -4.10 -39.95 -41.69
C ASP A 667 -4.88 -41.28 -41.77
N ILE A 668 -6.17 -41.21 -42.12
CA ILE A 668 -7.00 -42.41 -42.35
C ILE A 668 -6.40 -43.25 -43.48
N TYR A 669 -6.00 -42.61 -44.58
CA TYR A 669 -5.39 -43.28 -45.71
C TYR A 669 -4.04 -43.93 -45.34
N GLU A 670 -3.14 -43.21 -44.68
CA GLU A 670 -1.83 -43.74 -44.26
C GLU A 670 -1.96 -44.89 -43.26
N LYS A 671 -2.95 -44.82 -42.36
CA LYS A 671 -3.23 -45.88 -41.39
C LYS A 671 -3.83 -47.13 -42.03
N GLU A 672 -4.75 -46.98 -42.99
CA GLU A 672 -5.41 -48.10 -43.66
C GLU A 672 -4.56 -48.71 -44.79
N PHE A 673 -3.62 -47.93 -45.34
CA PHE A 673 -2.73 -48.31 -46.44
C PHE A 673 -1.26 -47.88 -46.22
N PRO A 674 -0.55 -48.42 -45.20
CA PRO A 674 0.79 -47.94 -44.83
C PRO A 674 1.88 -48.13 -45.90
N HIS A 675 1.63 -49.02 -46.87
CA HIS A 675 2.56 -49.36 -47.95
C HIS A 675 2.12 -48.82 -49.32
N SER A 676 1.02 -48.05 -49.38
CA SER A 676 0.54 -47.46 -50.64
C SER A 676 1.19 -46.10 -50.90
N GLU A 677 1.29 -45.72 -52.17
CA GLU A 677 1.88 -44.43 -52.54
C GLU A 677 1.00 -43.27 -52.05
N LYS A 678 1.62 -42.24 -51.44
CA LYS A 678 0.90 -41.08 -50.86
C LYS A 678 0.21 -40.21 -51.92
N ASN A 679 0.75 -40.16 -53.13
CA ASN A 679 0.23 -39.40 -54.28
C ASN A 679 -1.11 -39.94 -54.85
N LEU A 680 -1.51 -41.17 -54.49
CA LEU A 680 -2.81 -41.74 -54.88
C LEU A 680 -3.99 -40.98 -54.26
N LEU A 681 -3.78 -40.40 -53.06
CA LEU A 681 -4.74 -39.54 -52.40
C LEU A 681 -4.55 -38.09 -52.87
N ASN A 682 -5.42 -37.64 -53.76
CA ASN A 682 -5.38 -36.31 -54.35
C ASN A 682 -6.81 -35.77 -54.54
N PRO A 683 -6.99 -34.48 -54.88
CA PRO A 683 -8.32 -33.87 -55.03
C PRO A 683 -9.23 -34.57 -56.06
N PHE A 684 -8.65 -35.12 -57.13
CA PHE A 684 -9.42 -35.85 -58.14
C PHE A 684 -9.89 -37.21 -57.61
N SER A 685 -9.01 -37.92 -56.90
CA SER A 685 -9.35 -39.17 -56.21
C SER A 685 -10.48 -38.95 -55.19
N LEU A 686 -10.43 -37.87 -54.41
CA LEU A 686 -11.49 -37.53 -53.45
C LEU A 686 -12.83 -37.18 -54.12
N LYS A 687 -12.79 -36.45 -55.23
CA LYS A 687 -13.98 -36.20 -56.07
C LYS A 687 -14.59 -37.50 -56.60
N SER A 688 -13.74 -38.46 -56.99
CA SER A 688 -14.21 -39.76 -57.50
C SER A 688 -14.89 -40.63 -56.43
N ILE A 689 -14.68 -40.34 -55.15
CA ILE A 689 -15.30 -41.03 -54.01
C ILE A 689 -16.36 -40.17 -53.30
N GLY A 690 -16.93 -39.17 -53.98
CA GLY A 690 -18.12 -38.46 -53.50
C GLY A 690 -17.87 -37.22 -52.64
N PHE A 691 -16.69 -36.59 -52.75
CA PHE A 691 -16.38 -35.36 -52.01
C PHE A 691 -16.11 -34.15 -52.91
N LYS A 692 -16.62 -32.99 -52.49
CA LYS A 692 -16.16 -31.67 -52.95
C LYS A 692 -14.97 -31.24 -52.12
N VAL A 693 -13.84 -31.04 -52.79
CA VAL A 693 -12.56 -30.71 -52.17
C VAL A 693 -12.34 -29.20 -52.19
N TYR A 694 -12.02 -28.65 -51.03
CA TYR A 694 -11.61 -27.27 -50.79
C TYR A 694 -10.13 -27.24 -50.36
N SER A 695 -9.57 -26.05 -50.10
CA SER A 695 -8.15 -25.86 -49.78
C SER A 695 -7.64 -26.74 -48.63
N SER A 696 -8.40 -26.86 -47.54
CA SER A 696 -8.00 -27.57 -46.33
C SER A 696 -8.99 -28.63 -45.83
N TYR A 697 -10.14 -28.76 -46.48
CA TYR A 697 -11.20 -29.70 -46.08
C TYR A 697 -11.98 -30.24 -47.29
N ALA A 698 -12.77 -31.28 -47.06
CA ALA A 698 -13.66 -31.87 -48.03
C ALA A 698 -15.06 -32.02 -47.43
N VAL A 699 -16.08 -31.78 -48.26
CA VAL A 699 -17.50 -31.90 -47.91
C VAL A 699 -18.16 -32.89 -48.85
N ALA A 700 -19.10 -33.69 -48.36
CA ALA A 700 -19.86 -34.62 -49.21
C ALA A 700 -20.50 -33.89 -50.42
N ASP A 701 -20.40 -34.50 -51.60
CA ASP A 701 -20.82 -33.90 -52.87
C ASP A 701 -22.34 -33.68 -52.99
N LYS A 702 -23.13 -34.31 -52.12
CA LYS A 702 -24.57 -34.10 -51.95
C LYS A 702 -24.94 -32.65 -51.62
N TYR A 703 -24.03 -31.88 -51.03
CA TYR A 703 -24.17 -30.44 -50.82
C TYR A 703 -23.65 -29.69 -52.06
N SER A 704 -24.37 -28.68 -52.55
CA SER A 704 -23.94 -27.83 -53.67
C SER A 704 -22.63 -27.08 -53.36
N SER A 705 -22.41 -26.71 -52.10
CA SER A 705 -21.22 -25.98 -51.63
C SER A 705 -20.94 -26.22 -50.13
N ALA A 706 -19.74 -25.87 -49.67
CA ALA A 706 -19.40 -25.80 -48.25
C ALA A 706 -20.33 -24.86 -47.47
N THR A 707 -20.72 -23.73 -48.07
CA THR A 707 -21.68 -22.80 -47.46
C THR A 707 -23.03 -23.45 -47.22
N GLU A 708 -23.53 -24.26 -48.14
CA GLU A 708 -24.78 -25.02 -47.94
C GLU A 708 -24.63 -26.07 -46.83
N TYR A 709 -23.49 -26.76 -46.78
CA TYR A 709 -23.20 -27.70 -45.70
C TYR A 709 -23.21 -27.02 -44.33
N PHE A 710 -22.48 -25.92 -44.16
CA PHE A 710 -22.44 -25.20 -42.89
C PHE A 710 -23.76 -24.54 -42.54
N ASN A 711 -24.52 -24.06 -43.54
CA ASN A 711 -25.89 -23.61 -43.31
C ASN A 711 -26.71 -24.76 -42.73
N THR A 712 -26.72 -25.92 -43.40
CA THR A 712 -27.45 -27.12 -42.93
C THR A 712 -26.99 -27.55 -41.55
N LEU A 713 -25.68 -27.55 -41.28
CA LEU A 713 -25.11 -27.90 -39.97
C LEU A 713 -25.66 -27.01 -38.84
N LEU A 714 -25.83 -25.72 -39.12
CA LEU A 714 -26.28 -24.73 -38.13
C LEU A 714 -27.81 -24.64 -38.02
N THR A 715 -28.54 -25.02 -39.08
CA THR A 715 -29.99 -24.82 -39.18
C THR A 715 -30.81 -26.12 -39.18
N ARG A 716 -30.19 -27.31 -39.22
CA ARG A 716 -30.94 -28.58 -39.29
C ARG A 716 -31.83 -28.79 -38.07
N GLU A 717 -31.32 -28.52 -36.89
CA GLU A 717 -32.05 -28.66 -35.62
C GLU A 717 -32.70 -27.33 -35.22
N ASP A 718 -33.79 -27.38 -34.45
CA ASP A 718 -34.43 -26.16 -33.92
C ASP A 718 -33.53 -25.46 -32.90
N VAL A 719 -32.71 -26.24 -32.20
CA VAL A 719 -31.73 -25.77 -31.23
C VAL A 719 -30.38 -26.40 -31.56
N THR A 720 -29.40 -25.56 -31.86
CA THR A 720 -28.04 -25.97 -32.21
C THR A 720 -27.09 -25.61 -31.07
N ASN A 721 -26.45 -26.61 -30.47
CA ASN A 721 -25.33 -26.41 -29.54
C ASN A 721 -24.02 -26.47 -30.33
N VAL A 722 -23.31 -25.35 -30.46
CA VAL A 722 -22.05 -25.32 -31.23
C VAL A 722 -20.85 -25.87 -30.47
N GLU A 723 -20.99 -26.16 -29.16
CA GLU A 723 -19.93 -26.83 -28.39
C GLU A 723 -19.69 -28.26 -28.89
N VAL A 724 -20.73 -28.93 -29.40
CA VAL A 724 -20.62 -30.29 -29.95
C VAL A 724 -19.97 -30.30 -31.34
N ILE A 725 -19.87 -29.14 -31.99
CA ILE A 725 -19.21 -29.00 -33.29
C ILE A 725 -17.70 -29.00 -33.06
N PRO A 726 -16.93 -29.90 -33.72
CA PRO A 726 -15.49 -29.98 -33.54
C PRO A 726 -14.79 -28.64 -33.83
N SER A 727 -13.79 -28.25 -33.02
CA SER A 727 -13.05 -26.99 -33.20
C SER A 727 -12.48 -26.81 -34.61
N LYS A 728 -11.94 -27.90 -35.18
CA LYS A 728 -11.49 -27.97 -36.58
C LYS A 728 -12.52 -27.49 -37.62
N VAL A 729 -13.81 -27.63 -37.36
CA VAL A 729 -14.89 -27.14 -38.23
C VAL A 729 -15.12 -25.66 -37.99
N LYS A 730 -15.10 -25.24 -36.71
CA LYS A 730 -15.32 -23.85 -36.29
C LYS A 730 -14.24 -22.89 -36.79
N GLU A 731 -13.04 -23.40 -37.08
CA GLU A 731 -11.92 -22.64 -37.63
C GLU A 731 -12.01 -22.38 -39.15
N ILE A 732 -12.95 -23.04 -39.84
CA ILE A 732 -13.12 -22.86 -41.29
C ILE A 732 -13.77 -21.50 -41.57
N ILE A 733 -13.15 -20.69 -42.44
CA ILE A 733 -13.66 -19.36 -42.82
C ILE A 733 -15.13 -19.42 -43.25
N ALA A 734 -15.49 -20.41 -44.07
CA ALA A 734 -16.84 -20.56 -44.57
C ALA A 734 -17.85 -20.93 -43.46
N TYR A 735 -17.44 -21.63 -42.39
CA TYR A 735 -18.29 -21.87 -41.22
C TYR A 735 -18.57 -20.56 -40.48
N THR A 736 -17.51 -19.84 -40.12
CA THR A 736 -17.62 -18.61 -39.32
C THR A 736 -18.38 -17.52 -40.05
N ALA A 737 -18.11 -17.36 -41.36
CA ALA A 737 -18.86 -16.44 -42.20
C ALA A 737 -20.36 -16.80 -42.27
N GLN A 738 -20.69 -18.10 -42.36
CA GLN A 738 -22.07 -18.54 -42.39
C GLN A 738 -22.76 -18.37 -41.04
N LEU A 739 -22.07 -18.64 -39.93
CA LEU A 739 -22.58 -18.41 -38.57
C LEU A 739 -22.93 -16.93 -38.36
N TYR A 740 -22.00 -16.01 -38.65
CA TYR A 740 -22.24 -14.57 -38.50
C TYR A 740 -23.35 -14.06 -39.41
N LYS A 741 -23.43 -14.56 -40.65
CA LYS A 741 -24.52 -14.23 -41.55
C LYS A 741 -25.88 -14.62 -40.96
N LEU A 742 -26.02 -15.85 -40.46
CA LEU A 742 -27.27 -16.33 -39.89
C LEU A 742 -27.67 -15.56 -38.63
N LYS A 743 -26.70 -15.13 -37.81
CA LYS A 743 -26.95 -14.27 -36.64
C LYS A 743 -27.45 -12.88 -37.07
N ALA A 744 -26.78 -12.24 -38.03
CA ALA A 744 -27.18 -10.93 -38.54
C ALA A 744 -28.55 -10.93 -39.22
N ASP A 745 -28.91 -12.03 -39.90
CA ASP A 745 -30.21 -12.19 -40.55
C ASP A 745 -31.34 -12.59 -39.56
N TYR A 746 -31.03 -12.70 -38.26
CA TYR A 746 -31.89 -13.29 -37.22
C TYR A 746 -32.45 -14.67 -37.58
N GLU A 747 -31.76 -15.44 -38.41
CA GLU A 747 -32.14 -16.84 -38.71
C GLU A 747 -31.81 -17.77 -37.54
N ILE A 748 -30.74 -17.45 -36.80
CA ILE A 748 -30.40 -18.09 -35.54
C ILE A 748 -30.14 -17.02 -34.49
N ILE A 749 -30.54 -17.28 -33.25
CA ILE A 749 -30.40 -16.34 -32.14
C ILE A 749 -29.78 -17.06 -30.96
N GLU A 750 -28.74 -16.48 -30.39
CA GLU A 750 -28.08 -17.06 -29.22
C GLU A 750 -28.92 -16.78 -27.96
N PHE A 751 -29.44 -17.82 -27.32
CA PHE A 751 -30.32 -17.69 -26.15
C PHE A 751 -29.65 -18.12 -24.84
N SER A 752 -28.53 -18.83 -24.94
CA SER A 752 -27.59 -19.12 -23.86
C SER A 752 -26.21 -19.37 -24.48
N PRO A 753 -25.10 -19.30 -23.72
CA PRO A 753 -23.76 -19.42 -24.28
C PRO A 753 -23.61 -20.64 -25.20
N ASN A 754 -23.15 -20.41 -26.43
CA ASN A 754 -22.94 -21.43 -27.48
C ASN A 754 -24.20 -22.20 -27.92
N LYS A 755 -25.41 -21.76 -27.56
CA LYS A 755 -26.66 -22.40 -27.97
C LYS A 755 -27.53 -21.43 -28.74
N TYR A 756 -27.87 -21.84 -29.95
CA TYR A 756 -28.64 -21.05 -30.89
C TYR A 756 -30.02 -21.67 -31.09
N ILE A 757 -31.05 -20.84 -31.08
CA ILE A 757 -32.41 -21.21 -31.49
C ILE A 757 -32.65 -20.73 -32.92
N HIS A 758 -33.16 -21.62 -33.76
CA HIS A 758 -33.54 -21.29 -35.13
C HIS A 758 -34.85 -20.47 -35.15
N PHE A 759 -34.93 -19.45 -36.01
CA PHE A 759 -36.09 -18.55 -36.11
C PHE A 759 -37.41 -19.28 -36.31
N ARG A 760 -37.43 -20.33 -37.16
CA ARG A 760 -38.60 -21.20 -37.34
C ARG A 760 -39.24 -21.66 -36.02
N LYS A 761 -38.45 -21.93 -34.98
CA LYS A 761 -38.96 -22.35 -33.68
C LYS A 761 -39.64 -21.20 -32.95
N LEU A 762 -39.08 -19.99 -33.02
CA LEU A 762 -39.70 -18.78 -32.50
C LEU A 762 -41.01 -18.46 -33.23
N ASN A 763 -41.03 -18.64 -34.55
CA ASN A 763 -42.22 -18.42 -35.38
C ASN A 763 -43.36 -19.41 -35.07
N GLU A 764 -43.08 -20.64 -34.65
CA GLU A 764 -44.10 -21.58 -34.13
C GLU A 764 -44.81 -21.03 -32.88
N PHE A 765 -44.14 -20.20 -32.09
CA PHE A 765 -44.70 -19.51 -30.92
C PHE A 765 -45.30 -18.13 -31.26
N GLY A 766 -45.43 -17.79 -32.55
CA GLY A 766 -46.06 -16.55 -33.01
C GLY A 766 -45.14 -15.33 -33.06
N ILE A 767 -43.83 -15.52 -32.87
CA ILE A 767 -42.84 -14.43 -32.92
C ILE A 767 -42.42 -14.22 -34.37
N THR A 768 -42.60 -13.00 -34.88
CA THR A 768 -42.14 -12.64 -36.23
C THR A 768 -40.79 -11.91 -36.18
N LYS A 769 -40.09 -11.80 -37.32
CA LYS A 769 -38.84 -11.03 -37.38
C LYS A 769 -39.09 -9.54 -37.13
N GLU A 770 -40.25 -9.05 -37.56
CA GLU A 770 -40.70 -7.68 -37.30
C GLU A 770 -40.85 -7.44 -35.79
N ALA A 771 -41.30 -8.42 -35.01
CA ALA A 771 -41.36 -8.29 -33.54
C ALA A 771 -39.96 -8.18 -32.90
N LEU A 772 -38.95 -8.89 -33.44
CA LEU A 772 -37.57 -8.77 -32.98
C LEU A 772 -36.96 -7.40 -33.32
N GLN A 773 -37.30 -6.85 -34.49
CA GLN A 773 -36.89 -5.51 -34.89
C GLN A 773 -37.59 -4.44 -34.04
N GLN A 774 -38.90 -4.60 -33.79
CA GLN A 774 -39.66 -3.70 -32.92
C GLN A 774 -39.08 -3.65 -31.50
N TYR A 775 -38.64 -4.80 -30.96
CA TYR A 775 -37.93 -4.81 -29.67
C TYR A 775 -36.70 -3.91 -29.67
N CYS A 776 -35.89 -3.95 -30.73
CA CYS A 776 -34.72 -3.09 -30.86
C CYS A 776 -35.12 -1.60 -30.92
N GLU A 777 -36.15 -1.27 -31.71
CA GLU A 777 -36.67 0.10 -31.84
C GLU A 777 -37.23 0.63 -30.51
N ASP A 778 -37.97 -0.20 -29.79
CA ASP A 778 -38.56 0.15 -28.49
C ASP A 778 -37.47 0.40 -27.44
N VAL A 779 -36.38 -0.38 -27.47
CA VAL A 779 -35.20 -0.11 -26.61
C VAL A 779 -34.57 1.23 -26.95
N ILE A 780 -34.38 1.57 -28.23
CA ILE A 780 -33.82 2.87 -28.64
C ILE A 780 -34.73 4.01 -28.18
N ASN A 781 -36.04 3.88 -28.38
CA ASN A 781 -37.03 4.87 -27.98
C ASN A 781 -37.09 5.07 -26.46
N PHE A 782 -36.88 4.01 -25.70
CA PHE A 782 -36.87 4.04 -24.24
C PHE A 782 -35.59 4.69 -23.69
N VAL A 783 -34.41 4.24 -24.16
CA VAL A 783 -33.10 4.69 -23.66
C VAL A 783 -32.79 6.11 -24.15
N GLY A 784 -33.00 6.36 -25.44
CA GLY A 784 -32.60 7.58 -26.15
C GLY A 784 -31.19 7.47 -26.75
N GLU A 785 -31.01 8.08 -27.92
CA GLU A 785 -29.74 8.06 -28.68
C GLU A 785 -28.56 8.62 -27.86
N GLY A 786 -27.40 7.98 -27.98
CA GLY A 786 -26.15 8.38 -27.34
C GLY A 786 -26.02 8.02 -25.85
N LYS A 787 -26.98 7.30 -25.27
CA LYS A 787 -26.91 6.89 -23.87
C LYS A 787 -26.41 5.47 -23.68
N TYR A 788 -25.60 5.29 -22.63
CA TYR A 788 -25.10 4.01 -22.18
C TYR A 788 -26.14 3.22 -21.41
N PHE A 789 -26.20 1.92 -21.64
CA PHE A 789 -27.06 1.02 -20.90
C PHE A 789 -26.49 -0.40 -20.89
N THR A 790 -26.97 -1.20 -19.95
CA THR A 790 -26.86 -2.66 -19.98
C THR A 790 -28.27 -3.22 -20.00
N LEU A 791 -28.44 -4.50 -20.32
CA LEU A 791 -29.77 -5.09 -20.19
C LEU A 791 -30.29 -5.01 -18.74
N PHE A 792 -29.39 -5.12 -17.77
CA PHE A 792 -29.72 -4.95 -16.35
C PHE A 792 -30.21 -3.53 -16.02
N SER A 793 -29.51 -2.48 -16.47
CA SER A 793 -29.94 -1.09 -16.25
C SER A 793 -31.28 -0.80 -16.93
N LEU A 794 -31.46 -1.31 -18.15
CA LEU A 794 -32.69 -1.19 -18.93
C LEU A 794 -33.90 -1.77 -18.16
N ARG A 795 -33.74 -2.94 -17.54
CA ARG A 795 -34.79 -3.57 -16.71
C ARG A 795 -35.05 -2.80 -15.43
N ASN A 796 -34.00 -2.32 -14.75
CA ASN A 796 -34.13 -1.54 -13.52
C ASN A 796 -34.85 -0.20 -13.75
N GLU A 797 -34.70 0.39 -14.93
CA GLU A 797 -35.42 1.59 -15.36
C GLU A 797 -36.89 1.31 -15.72
N GLY A 798 -37.31 0.04 -15.75
CA GLY A 798 -38.70 -0.38 -15.93
C GLY A 798 -39.07 -0.76 -17.36
N PHE A 799 -38.10 -0.97 -18.25
CA PHE A 799 -38.39 -1.44 -19.59
C PHE A 799 -38.98 -2.87 -19.58
N SER A 800 -40.11 -3.03 -20.27
CA SER A 800 -40.77 -4.31 -20.48
C SER A 800 -41.32 -4.36 -21.91
N HIS A 801 -41.36 -5.55 -22.48
CA HIS A 801 -41.79 -5.81 -23.85
C HIS A 801 -42.53 -7.15 -23.93
N GLU A 802 -43.41 -7.32 -24.92
CA GLU A 802 -44.18 -8.56 -25.11
C GLU A 802 -43.29 -9.81 -25.33
N LEU A 803 -42.04 -9.62 -25.76
CA LEU A 803 -41.06 -10.70 -25.92
C LEU A 803 -40.57 -11.25 -24.57
N ASP A 804 -40.84 -10.57 -23.47
CA ASP A 804 -40.45 -11.02 -22.12
C ASP A 804 -41.29 -12.22 -21.67
N ASP A 805 -42.51 -12.35 -22.19
CA ASP A 805 -43.43 -13.45 -21.90
C ASP A 805 -42.91 -14.81 -22.39
N LEU A 806 -41.88 -14.81 -23.23
CA LEU A 806 -41.20 -16.02 -23.72
C LEU A 806 -40.36 -16.71 -22.65
N GLY A 807 -40.00 -15.99 -21.57
CA GLY A 807 -39.23 -16.54 -20.45
C GLY A 807 -37.77 -16.88 -20.78
N PHE A 808 -37.19 -16.24 -21.81
CA PHE A 808 -35.75 -16.34 -22.05
C PHE A 808 -34.96 -15.58 -21.00
N GLU A 809 -33.72 -16.01 -20.77
CA GLU A 809 -32.77 -15.25 -19.96
C GLU A 809 -32.21 -14.05 -20.73
N ASP A 810 -31.59 -13.12 -19.99
CA ASP A 810 -30.95 -11.89 -20.46
C ASP A 810 -30.02 -12.07 -21.67
N TRP A 811 -29.41 -13.25 -21.79
CA TRP A 811 -28.53 -13.59 -22.91
C TRP A 811 -29.24 -13.47 -24.27
N PHE A 812 -30.51 -13.90 -24.35
CA PHE A 812 -31.29 -13.84 -25.59
C PHE A 812 -31.47 -12.40 -26.06
N TYR A 813 -31.98 -11.54 -25.18
CA TYR A 813 -32.26 -10.14 -25.49
C TYR A 813 -30.98 -9.35 -25.78
N THR A 814 -29.90 -9.63 -25.03
CA THR A 814 -28.58 -9.04 -25.30
C THR A 814 -28.09 -9.43 -26.70
N SER A 815 -28.31 -10.69 -27.11
CA SER A 815 -27.92 -11.17 -28.44
C SER A 815 -28.74 -10.53 -29.55
N LEU A 816 -30.02 -10.22 -29.32
CA LEU A 816 -30.82 -9.44 -30.27
C LEU A 816 -30.22 -8.05 -30.51
N LEU A 817 -29.94 -7.32 -29.42
CA LEU A 817 -29.44 -5.95 -29.48
C LEU A 817 -28.05 -5.87 -30.14
N VAL A 818 -27.15 -6.78 -29.75
CA VAL A 818 -25.77 -6.81 -30.25
C VAL A 818 -25.68 -7.15 -31.75
N GLU A 819 -26.64 -7.90 -32.30
CA GLU A 819 -26.67 -8.16 -33.75
C GLU A 819 -27.27 -7.00 -34.56
N ASN A 820 -28.02 -6.07 -33.93
CA ASN A 820 -28.52 -4.85 -34.57
C ASN A 820 -27.45 -3.73 -34.60
N LYS A 821 -26.38 -3.97 -35.35
CA LYS A 821 -25.16 -3.15 -35.39
C LYS A 821 -25.32 -1.78 -36.02
N GLU A 822 -26.41 -1.54 -36.75
CA GLU A 822 -26.72 -0.22 -37.29
C GLU A 822 -27.16 0.74 -36.19
N ASN A 823 -27.76 0.20 -35.12
CA ASN A 823 -28.39 0.97 -34.07
C ASN A 823 -27.77 0.79 -32.67
N PHE A 824 -26.85 -0.16 -32.48
CA PHE A 824 -26.16 -0.33 -31.21
C PHE A 824 -24.69 -0.65 -31.41
N SER A 825 -23.85 0.01 -30.61
CA SER A 825 -22.48 -0.42 -30.34
C SER A 825 -22.39 -1.02 -28.94
N TYR A 826 -21.38 -1.86 -28.69
CA TYR A 826 -21.14 -2.43 -27.37
C TYR A 826 -19.66 -2.66 -27.07
N GLN A 827 -19.32 -2.66 -25.78
CA GLN A 827 -18.03 -3.08 -25.25
C GLN A 827 -18.23 -3.96 -24.00
N ARG A 828 -17.35 -4.93 -23.79
CA ARG A 828 -17.37 -5.74 -22.56
C ARG A 828 -16.60 -5.05 -21.44
N ILE A 829 -17.28 -4.76 -20.34
CA ILE A 829 -16.75 -4.03 -19.18
C ILE A 829 -17.20 -4.75 -17.90
N GLY A 830 -16.26 -5.12 -17.03
CA GLY A 830 -16.55 -5.75 -15.73
C GLY A 830 -17.41 -7.01 -15.82
N GLY A 831 -17.25 -7.80 -16.88
CA GLY A 831 -17.99 -9.05 -17.12
C GLY A 831 -19.29 -8.90 -17.91
N ASN A 832 -19.78 -7.68 -18.14
CA ASN A 832 -21.05 -7.40 -18.84
C ASN A 832 -20.86 -6.63 -20.14
N LYS A 833 -21.88 -6.64 -21.02
CA LYS A 833 -21.89 -5.85 -22.25
C LYS A 833 -22.56 -4.49 -21.99
N VAL A 834 -21.74 -3.45 -22.00
CA VAL A 834 -22.20 -2.05 -21.97
C VAL A 834 -22.47 -1.65 -23.41
N MET A 835 -23.71 -1.25 -23.67
CA MET A 835 -24.22 -0.86 -24.98
C MET A 835 -24.46 0.64 -25.02
N ILE A 836 -24.40 1.23 -26.20
CA ILE A 836 -24.84 2.60 -26.46
C ILE A 836 -25.88 2.56 -27.59
N ALA A 837 -26.96 3.32 -27.42
CA ALA A 837 -27.96 3.47 -28.47
C ALA A 837 -27.41 4.38 -29.57
N GLY A 838 -27.20 3.83 -30.76
CA GLY A 838 -26.57 4.44 -31.92
C GLY A 838 -25.22 3.81 -32.27
N ASN A 839 -24.68 4.18 -33.43
CA ASN A 839 -23.39 3.69 -33.93
C ASN A 839 -22.25 4.62 -33.49
N PHE A 840 -21.78 4.41 -32.25
CA PHE A 840 -20.68 5.15 -31.65
C PHE A 840 -19.49 4.25 -31.34
N GLU A 841 -18.27 4.80 -31.30
CA GLU A 841 -17.14 4.12 -30.66
C GLU A 841 -17.35 4.14 -29.14
N ILE A 842 -17.08 3.03 -28.44
CA ILE A 842 -17.19 2.97 -26.98
C ILE A 842 -15.80 2.83 -26.38
N ARG A 843 -15.49 3.71 -25.43
CA ARG A 843 -14.32 3.65 -24.56
C ARG A 843 -14.77 3.58 -23.11
N PHE A 844 -14.08 2.79 -22.30
CA PHE A 844 -14.42 2.66 -20.88
C PHE A 844 -14.26 4.00 -20.15
N GLU A 845 -13.24 4.78 -20.51
CA GLU A 845 -12.99 6.12 -19.99
C GLU A 845 -14.19 7.05 -20.24
N GLU A 846 -14.74 7.06 -21.46
CA GLU A 846 -15.88 7.90 -21.85
C GLU A 846 -17.18 7.48 -21.17
N PHE A 847 -17.36 6.18 -20.94
CA PHE A 847 -18.49 5.69 -20.14
C PHE A 847 -18.40 6.21 -18.70
N LEU A 848 -17.24 6.16 -18.06
CA LEU A 848 -17.05 6.72 -16.72
C LEU A 848 -17.27 8.24 -16.71
N GLU A 849 -16.70 8.96 -17.69
CA GLU A 849 -16.92 10.40 -17.87
C GLU A 849 -18.41 10.71 -17.94
N SER A 850 -19.19 9.95 -18.72
CA SER A 850 -20.64 10.16 -18.82
C SER A 850 -21.37 10.07 -17.48
N ILE A 851 -20.91 9.24 -16.54
CA ILE A 851 -21.52 9.12 -15.20
C ILE A 851 -21.14 10.33 -14.34
N VAL A 852 -19.88 10.78 -14.38
CA VAL A 852 -19.39 11.90 -13.58
C VAL A 852 -19.97 13.23 -14.07
N TYR A 853 -20.03 13.46 -15.38
CA TYR A 853 -20.62 14.67 -15.97
C TYR A 853 -22.13 14.79 -15.74
N ASN A 854 -22.82 13.69 -15.42
CA ASN A 854 -24.23 13.69 -15.05
C ASN A 854 -24.48 14.05 -13.57
N GLN A 855 -23.44 14.18 -12.75
CA GLN A 855 -23.58 14.60 -11.35
C GLN A 855 -23.74 16.12 -11.25
N GLU A 856 -24.62 16.59 -10.35
CA GLU A 856 -24.86 18.03 -10.14
C GLU A 856 -23.59 18.79 -9.73
N THR A 857 -22.70 18.15 -8.96
CA THR A 857 -21.43 18.74 -8.50
C THR A 857 -20.28 18.50 -9.46
N LEU A 858 -20.50 17.84 -10.61
CA LEU A 858 -19.45 17.37 -11.52
C LEU A 858 -18.36 16.56 -10.80
N SER A 859 -18.72 15.91 -9.70
CA SER A 859 -17.84 15.11 -8.88
C SER A 859 -18.60 13.95 -8.23
N ILE A 860 -17.89 12.89 -7.88
CA ILE A 860 -18.45 11.70 -7.23
C ILE A 860 -17.40 11.04 -6.35
N GLU A 861 -17.79 10.47 -5.21
CA GLU A 861 -16.89 9.62 -4.43
C GLU A 861 -16.58 8.34 -5.20
N VAL A 862 -15.33 7.85 -5.12
CA VAL A 862 -14.93 6.66 -5.88
C VAL A 862 -15.81 5.44 -5.55
N LYS A 863 -16.20 5.30 -4.28
CA LYS A 863 -17.08 4.22 -3.83
C LYS A 863 -18.50 4.36 -4.37
N ASP A 864 -19.03 5.58 -4.44
CA ASP A 864 -20.34 5.82 -5.05
C ASP A 864 -20.32 5.50 -6.55
N LEU A 865 -19.23 5.80 -7.26
CA LEU A 865 -19.08 5.41 -8.66
C LEU A 865 -18.99 3.88 -8.82
N GLU A 866 -18.27 3.19 -7.94
CA GLU A 866 -18.22 1.72 -7.90
C GLU A 866 -19.62 1.13 -7.62
N ASP A 867 -20.38 1.72 -6.71
CA ASP A 867 -21.75 1.33 -6.39
C ASP A 867 -22.71 1.60 -7.55
N ILE A 868 -22.59 2.73 -8.27
CA ILE A 868 -23.37 3.01 -9.48
C ILE A 868 -23.11 1.94 -10.53
N LEU A 869 -21.84 1.64 -10.83
CA LEU A 869 -21.47 0.62 -11.81
C LEU A 869 -22.08 -0.74 -11.44
N LYS A 870 -22.01 -1.13 -10.17
CA LYS A 870 -22.53 -2.41 -9.68
C LYS A 870 -24.05 -2.46 -9.62
N GLN A 871 -24.70 -1.44 -9.06
CA GLN A 871 -26.13 -1.45 -8.75
C GLN A 871 -27.00 -1.00 -9.92
N GLN A 872 -26.50 -0.13 -10.80
CA GLN A 872 -27.25 0.33 -11.98
C GLN A 872 -26.92 -0.50 -13.21
N TYR A 873 -25.64 -0.84 -13.42
CA TYR A 873 -25.18 -1.50 -14.66
C TYR A 873 -24.74 -2.96 -14.48
N ASN A 874 -24.76 -3.51 -13.25
CA ASN A 874 -24.22 -4.84 -12.92
C ASN A 874 -22.74 -5.03 -13.30
N ILE A 875 -21.96 -3.95 -13.33
CA ILE A 875 -20.54 -3.98 -13.69
C ILE A 875 -19.70 -4.16 -12.44
N ASN A 876 -18.92 -5.24 -12.39
CA ASN A 876 -18.03 -5.51 -11.26
C ASN A 876 -16.59 -5.12 -11.61
N ILE A 877 -16.12 -4.00 -11.06
CA ILE A 877 -14.75 -3.49 -11.23
C ILE A 877 -14.24 -3.03 -9.87
N ASN A 878 -13.01 -3.40 -9.52
CA ASN A 878 -12.42 -2.94 -8.27
C ASN A 878 -12.00 -1.47 -8.33
N THR A 879 -12.00 -0.82 -7.17
CA THR A 879 -11.61 0.57 -6.95
C THR A 879 -10.26 0.94 -7.59
N TRP A 880 -9.27 0.03 -7.50
CA TRP A 880 -7.94 0.28 -8.06
C TRP A 880 -7.97 0.43 -9.59
N LYS A 881 -8.65 -0.48 -10.30
CA LYS A 881 -8.78 -0.43 -11.76
C LYS A 881 -9.55 0.81 -12.18
N LEU A 882 -10.60 1.16 -11.43
CA LEU A 882 -11.38 2.38 -11.66
C LEU A 882 -10.50 3.65 -11.56
N ILE A 883 -9.72 3.80 -10.48
CA ILE A 883 -8.80 4.94 -10.31
C ILE A 883 -7.75 4.99 -11.42
N GLN A 884 -7.21 3.83 -11.85
CA GLN A 884 -6.26 3.80 -12.98
C GLN A 884 -6.91 4.27 -14.28
N THR A 885 -8.12 3.80 -14.60
CA THR A 885 -8.87 4.24 -15.77
C THR A 885 -9.18 5.74 -15.71
N VAL A 886 -9.56 6.26 -14.54
CA VAL A 886 -9.79 7.69 -14.32
C VAL A 886 -8.50 8.49 -14.56
N LYS A 887 -7.34 8.04 -14.06
CA LYS A 887 -6.05 8.69 -14.31
C LYS A 887 -5.63 8.69 -15.78
N ASP A 888 -6.12 7.74 -16.56
CA ASP A 888 -5.92 7.69 -18.01
C ASP A 888 -6.98 8.53 -18.79
N SER A 889 -8.04 9.01 -18.11
CA SER A 889 -9.11 9.86 -18.64
C SER A 889 -8.85 11.35 -18.42
N SER A 890 -9.78 12.22 -18.86
CA SER A 890 -9.66 13.68 -18.65
C SER A 890 -10.01 14.14 -17.23
N MET A 891 -10.62 13.24 -16.45
CA MET A 891 -11.04 13.45 -15.07
C MET A 891 -9.86 13.54 -14.09
N TYR A 892 -10.12 14.16 -12.94
CA TYR A 892 -9.14 14.28 -11.86
C TYR A 892 -9.57 13.49 -10.62
N TYR A 893 -8.68 12.64 -10.11
CA TYR A 893 -8.90 11.94 -8.85
C TYR A 893 -8.14 12.62 -7.72
N ASP A 894 -8.86 13.10 -6.70
CA ASP A 894 -8.28 13.58 -5.46
C ASP A 894 -8.15 12.43 -4.44
N PRO A 895 -6.92 11.98 -4.13
CA PRO A 895 -6.70 10.94 -3.13
C PRO A 895 -6.96 11.39 -1.69
N ILE A 896 -7.05 12.68 -1.40
CA ILE A 896 -7.32 13.19 -0.05
C ILE A 896 -8.80 13.01 0.30
N SER A 897 -9.69 13.45 -0.59
CA SER A 897 -11.14 13.29 -0.43
C SER A 897 -11.71 11.98 -0.98
N GLU A 898 -10.89 11.17 -1.66
CA GLU A 898 -11.32 9.97 -2.39
C GLU A 898 -12.44 10.28 -3.42
N LYS A 899 -12.40 11.47 -4.04
CA LYS A 899 -13.36 11.94 -5.04
C LYS A 899 -12.77 12.03 -6.44
N ILE A 900 -13.61 11.74 -7.42
CA ILE A 900 -13.35 11.95 -8.85
C ILE A 900 -14.10 13.20 -9.28
N PHE A 901 -13.41 14.12 -9.91
CA PHE A 901 -13.92 15.35 -10.49
C PHE A 901 -13.88 15.25 -12.01
N ALA A 902 -14.84 15.88 -12.68
CA ALA A 902 -14.94 15.91 -14.14
C ALA A 902 -13.64 16.41 -14.81
N ASP A 903 -12.97 17.37 -14.18
CA ASP A 903 -11.63 17.84 -14.53
C ASP A 903 -10.95 18.49 -13.31
N TYR A 904 -9.69 18.91 -13.47
CA TYR A 904 -8.95 19.57 -12.40
C TYR A 904 -9.49 20.97 -12.09
N ASP A 905 -10.02 21.69 -13.08
CA ASP A 905 -10.54 23.03 -12.86
C ASP A 905 -11.76 22.99 -11.92
N THR A 906 -12.61 21.98 -12.08
CA THR A 906 -13.72 21.66 -11.17
C THR A 906 -13.21 21.39 -9.75
N TYR A 907 -12.15 20.59 -9.59
CA TYR A 907 -11.52 20.36 -8.28
C TYR A 907 -11.03 21.66 -7.64
N TYR A 908 -10.36 22.51 -8.42
CA TYR A 908 -9.80 23.78 -7.95
C TYR A 908 -10.87 24.81 -7.57
N GLU A 909 -12.06 24.77 -8.19
CA GLU A 909 -13.18 25.62 -7.79
C GLU A 909 -13.83 25.17 -6.46
N VAL A 910 -13.73 23.89 -6.12
CA VAL A 910 -14.34 23.29 -4.93
C VAL A 910 -13.43 23.36 -3.69
N VAL A 911 -12.10 23.25 -3.87
CA VAL A 911 -11.09 23.12 -2.80
C VAL A 911 -10.32 24.41 -2.57
#